data_AF-A0A7S3NZ52-F1
#
_entry.id   AF-A0A7S3NZ52-F1
#
_cell.length_a   1.000
_cell.length_b   1.000
_cell.length_c   1.000
_cell.angle_alpha   90.00
_cell.angle_beta   90.00
_cell.angle_gamma   90.00
#
_symmetry.space_group_name_H-M   'P 1'
#
loop_
_entity.id
_entity.type
_entity.pdbx_description
1 polymer ?
#
loop_
_entity_poly.entity_id
_entity_poly.type
_entity_poly.pdbx_seq_one_letter_code
_entity_poly.pdbx_strand_id
1 'polypeptide(L)'
;MNIHLPQNYTAIAEAYELAATHKQYIVPTSGAPIRGLIQDFIVSSVFLTSKDSFFSKEEYNQLVFSSLNEFLQDKVITKIHLERPCIFRSPNGPLWTGKQVVTTILKNLSFDEREYHESGKPKSLKMGLNLTSKARLDGSNWGALGKDEGQVVIRNNELLQGVLDKNQLGDSKFGMIHSFYELYGSERAGQLLTALGRLLVAHLQYHGFTCGLDDGLLSKESNKQRDRILKKAHKRGIQAGAEFCGIKIDYSSGKEETKDPNSDDEELIDEREEKRVMQEIKLFIQKRFVNEGLHIEKEFDTVVQSEMNEATTTVIDKCLPSGLIKSFPRNNMSAMVLTGAKGGKINRSQIACLLGQQALEGKRVPRMPNGKTLPSFSAFDPDPRSSGYISDRFITGLRPQDFYFHCMAGREGLIDTAVKTARSGYLQRCLIKQLESLVVSYDMTVRDNDGSVVQFLYGEDSIDVTEMLYLNKFDFMEQNHAALLKKYYSDNFMASLDTKTVQKVRKEQKAKKQQGDVVDDDPILSIYNPAKYLGSTSEKMYSDLKTFCKKYKKESRDPSIVKTGANRMKTSTIEKLYYLKYLKSLVAPGENVGTLAGQGIGEPSTQMTLNTFHLAGHGGANVTLGIPRLREILMTASENLKTPLMVLPLRGDKEFTDEEISNFANKFQKLQLSEVINNVKVSRDYILKGKSNVISKYEVFFEFEDLEKIKETFGVTKTDLTKVFTSKFLPLLIKNIQKQTKRGIEDTMAVKDTKSKHMKEKEQMEDEEVLEEYQDDGKKKASDN
;
A
#
# COMPACT_ATOMS: atom_id res chain seq x y z
N MET A 1 11.03 -6.79 -26.33
CA MET A 1 11.70 -5.47 -26.23
C MET A 1 12.04 -5.03 -27.63
N ASN A 2 11.84 -3.74 -27.93
CA ASN A 2 12.29 -3.19 -29.20
C ASN A 2 13.72 -2.67 -29.03
N ILE A 3 14.55 -2.85 -30.06
CA ILE A 3 15.91 -2.31 -30.09
C ILE A 3 15.90 -1.16 -31.10
N HIS A 4 16.20 0.05 -30.62
CA HIS A 4 16.34 1.23 -31.46
C HIS A 4 17.82 1.60 -31.53
N LEU A 5 18.33 1.78 -32.75
CA LEU A 5 19.74 2.11 -32.99
C LEU A 5 19.87 3.60 -33.37
N PRO A 6 20.45 4.45 -32.51
CA PRO A 6 20.70 5.86 -32.84
C PRO A 6 21.58 6.00 -34.10
N GLN A 7 21.22 6.94 -34.98
CA GLN A 7 21.89 7.13 -36.29
C GLN A 7 22.81 8.35 -36.36
N ASN A 8 22.88 9.17 -35.31
CA ASN A 8 23.74 10.35 -35.26
C ASN A 8 24.46 10.47 -33.91
N TYR A 9 25.58 11.20 -33.88
CA TYR A 9 26.40 11.34 -32.68
C TYR A 9 25.68 12.03 -31.53
N THR A 10 24.77 12.96 -31.81
CA THR A 10 23.97 13.64 -30.78
C THR A 10 23.07 12.66 -30.02
N ALA A 11 22.29 11.86 -30.73
CA ALA A 11 21.42 10.85 -30.13
C ALA A 11 22.22 9.74 -29.44
N ILE A 12 23.42 9.40 -29.97
CA ILE A 12 24.35 8.49 -29.29
C ILE A 12 24.78 9.11 -27.94
N ALA A 13 25.19 10.37 -27.93
CA ALA A 13 25.59 11.07 -26.71
C ALA A 13 24.43 11.15 -25.70
N GLU A 14 23.22 11.50 -26.12
CA GLU A 14 22.02 11.50 -25.26
C GLU A 14 21.72 10.11 -24.70
N ALA A 15 21.86 9.06 -25.50
CA ALA A 15 21.63 7.69 -25.05
C ALA A 15 22.64 7.25 -23.97
N TYR A 16 23.92 7.61 -24.11
CA TYR A 16 24.96 7.27 -23.14
C TYR A 16 24.96 8.19 -21.90
N GLU A 17 24.66 9.47 -22.07
CA GLU A 17 24.77 10.47 -21.01
C GLU A 17 23.46 10.80 -20.29
N LEU A 18 22.29 10.55 -20.88
CA LEU A 18 21.00 10.85 -20.26
C LEU A 18 20.18 9.57 -20.03
N ALA A 19 19.98 8.78 -21.10
CA ALA A 19 19.09 7.61 -21.07
C ALA A 19 19.76 6.31 -20.60
N ALA A 20 21.06 6.34 -20.26
CA ALA A 20 21.79 5.13 -19.90
C ALA A 20 21.26 4.50 -18.61
N THR A 21 21.19 3.17 -18.59
CA THR A 21 20.55 2.41 -17.51
C THR A 21 21.15 2.65 -16.13
N HIS A 22 22.45 2.94 -16.03
CA HIS A 22 23.12 3.20 -14.75
C HIS A 22 22.73 4.55 -14.17
N LYS A 23 22.43 5.55 -15.02
CA LYS A 23 21.91 6.86 -14.59
C LYS A 23 20.44 6.76 -14.15
N GLN A 24 19.68 5.84 -14.75
CA GLN A 24 18.30 5.51 -14.37
C GLN A 24 18.22 4.52 -13.19
N TYR A 25 19.04 4.74 -12.14
CA TYR A 25 19.05 3.89 -10.94
C TYR A 25 17.87 4.20 -10.00
N ILE A 26 17.47 5.47 -9.94
CA ILE A 26 16.45 6.01 -9.04
C ILE A 26 15.21 6.40 -9.84
N VAL A 27 14.03 6.08 -9.33
CA VAL A 27 12.75 6.46 -9.95
C VAL A 27 12.38 7.91 -9.59
N PRO A 28 11.99 8.76 -10.55
CA PRO A 28 11.60 10.14 -10.30
C PRO A 28 10.28 10.27 -9.52
N THR A 29 9.46 9.20 -9.45
CA THR A 29 8.19 9.19 -8.71
C THR A 29 8.37 9.35 -7.19
N SER A 30 9.41 8.75 -6.61
CA SER A 30 9.56 8.69 -5.15
C SER A 30 11.00 8.76 -4.64
N GLY A 31 11.96 8.95 -5.55
CA GLY A 31 13.39 8.92 -5.25
C GLY A 31 13.89 7.53 -4.84
N ALA A 32 13.09 6.47 -5.00
CA ALA A 32 13.47 5.11 -4.63
C ALA A 32 14.36 4.45 -5.71
N PRO A 33 15.35 3.63 -5.32
CA PRO A 33 16.03 2.75 -6.27
C PRO A 33 15.05 1.83 -6.98
N ILE A 34 15.22 1.62 -8.28
CA ILE A 34 14.46 0.63 -9.07
C ILE A 34 15.31 -0.56 -9.50
N ARG A 35 16.63 -0.37 -9.57
CA ARG A 35 17.58 -1.44 -9.93
C ARG A 35 18.13 -2.10 -8.68
N GLY A 36 18.17 -3.43 -8.70
CA GLY A 36 18.74 -4.23 -7.63
C GLY A 36 18.80 -5.70 -8.03
N LEU A 37 19.48 -6.49 -7.21
CA LEU A 37 19.51 -7.94 -7.37
C LEU A 37 18.22 -8.55 -6.82
N ILE A 38 17.76 -9.66 -7.42
CA ILE A 38 16.48 -10.29 -7.12
C ILE A 38 16.63 -11.80 -6.88
N GLN A 39 15.64 -12.43 -6.26
CA GLN A 39 15.49 -13.89 -6.20
C GLN A 39 16.77 -14.61 -5.70
N ASP A 40 17.36 -15.48 -6.52
CA ASP A 40 18.49 -16.35 -6.18
C ASP A 40 19.71 -15.58 -5.68
N PHE A 41 19.96 -14.38 -6.22
CA PHE A 41 21.04 -13.52 -5.75
C PHE A 41 20.86 -13.16 -4.28
N ILE A 42 19.63 -12.84 -3.86
CA ILE A 42 19.31 -12.44 -2.48
C ILE A 42 19.47 -13.62 -1.52
N VAL A 43 19.07 -14.82 -1.93
CA VAL A 43 19.24 -16.02 -1.10
C VAL A 43 20.72 -16.38 -0.99
N SER A 44 21.41 -16.41 -2.13
CA SER A 44 22.84 -16.69 -2.20
C SER A 44 23.65 -15.70 -1.36
N SER A 45 23.26 -14.42 -1.32
CA SER A 45 23.99 -13.41 -0.56
C SER A 45 23.84 -13.60 0.95
N VAL A 46 22.67 -14.02 1.42
CA VAL A 46 22.46 -14.29 2.84
C VAL A 46 23.27 -15.50 3.30
N PHE A 47 23.32 -16.56 2.50
CA PHE A 47 24.18 -17.71 2.82
C PHE A 47 25.67 -17.37 2.69
N LEU A 48 26.09 -16.67 1.64
CA LEU A 48 27.48 -16.23 1.48
C LEU A 48 27.92 -15.37 2.68
N THR A 49 27.09 -14.42 3.11
CA THR A 49 27.41 -13.48 4.20
C THR A 49 27.06 -14.01 5.59
N SER A 50 26.59 -15.24 5.71
CA SER A 50 26.37 -15.90 7.01
C SER A 50 27.68 -16.01 7.80
N LYS A 51 27.59 -16.06 9.14
CA LYS A 51 28.77 -16.31 10.02
C LYS A 51 29.38 -17.69 9.79
N ASP A 52 28.59 -18.65 9.33
CA ASP A 52 29.01 -20.04 9.13
C ASP A 52 29.79 -20.25 7.82
N SER A 53 29.91 -19.21 6.98
CA SER A 53 30.49 -19.31 5.64
C SER A 53 31.98 -19.00 5.64
N PHE A 54 32.78 -20.06 5.57
CA PHE A 54 34.24 -20.03 5.47
C PHE A 54 34.74 -20.58 4.15
N PHE A 55 35.75 -19.95 3.59
CA PHE A 55 36.36 -20.29 2.31
C PHE A 55 37.86 -20.51 2.48
N SER A 56 38.38 -21.54 1.82
CA SER A 56 39.81 -21.74 1.61
C SER A 56 40.40 -20.62 0.75
N LYS A 57 41.73 -20.56 0.68
CA LYS A 57 42.44 -19.56 -0.13
C LYS A 57 42.07 -19.67 -1.61
N GLU A 58 41.96 -20.89 -2.12
CA GLU A 58 41.65 -21.20 -3.51
C GLU A 58 40.21 -20.78 -3.85
N GLU A 59 39.24 -21.15 -3.00
CA GLU A 59 37.83 -20.76 -3.17
C GLU A 59 37.65 -19.24 -3.09
N TYR A 60 38.28 -18.59 -2.11
CA TYR A 60 38.25 -17.14 -1.97
C TYR A 60 38.79 -16.45 -3.22
N ASN A 61 39.96 -16.86 -3.71
CA ASN A 61 40.56 -16.30 -4.91
C ASN A 61 39.68 -16.51 -6.13
N GLN A 62 39.08 -17.70 -6.28
CA GLN A 62 38.20 -18.01 -7.40
C GLN A 62 36.93 -17.16 -7.40
N LEU A 63 36.30 -16.96 -6.23
CA LEU A 63 35.11 -16.12 -6.08
C LEU A 63 35.41 -14.64 -6.38
N VAL A 64 36.54 -14.12 -5.87
CA VAL A 64 36.96 -12.74 -6.13
C VAL A 64 37.33 -12.56 -7.61
N PHE A 65 38.07 -13.49 -8.21
CA PHE A 65 38.43 -13.42 -9.62
C PHE A 65 37.19 -13.48 -10.52
N SER A 66 36.26 -14.39 -10.24
CA SER A 66 35.01 -14.52 -11.03
C SER A 66 34.14 -13.27 -11.00
N SER A 67 34.20 -12.49 -9.93
CA SER A 67 33.44 -11.24 -9.80
C SER A 67 34.13 -10.05 -10.47
N LEU A 68 35.47 -9.99 -10.46
CA LEU A 68 36.23 -8.81 -10.92
C LEU A 68 36.92 -8.96 -12.29
N ASN A 69 36.93 -10.15 -12.91
CA ASN A 69 37.70 -10.43 -14.13
C ASN A 69 37.39 -9.47 -15.31
N GLU A 70 36.13 -9.15 -15.57
CA GLU A 70 35.78 -8.22 -16.66
C GLU A 70 36.37 -6.82 -16.43
N PHE A 71 36.35 -6.32 -15.19
CA PHE A 71 36.89 -5.01 -14.86
C PHE A 71 38.41 -4.93 -15.00
N LEU A 72 39.11 -6.07 -14.92
CA LEU A 72 40.53 -6.16 -15.29
C LEU A 72 40.74 -6.04 -16.80
N GLN A 73 39.87 -6.68 -17.59
CA GLN A 73 39.93 -6.65 -19.05
C GLN A 73 39.61 -5.25 -19.59
N ASP A 74 38.59 -4.61 -19.03
CA ASP A 74 38.17 -3.25 -19.35
C ASP A 74 39.11 -2.17 -18.77
N LYS A 75 40.18 -2.58 -18.06
CA LYS A 75 41.16 -1.71 -17.40
C LYS A 75 40.54 -0.72 -16.41
N VAL A 76 39.37 -1.06 -15.87
CA VAL A 76 38.74 -0.34 -14.76
C VAL A 76 39.55 -0.52 -13.48
N ILE A 77 40.17 -1.71 -13.33
CA ILE A 77 41.13 -2.07 -12.28
C ILE A 77 42.37 -2.63 -12.99
N THR A 78 43.59 -2.30 -12.54
CA THR A 78 44.82 -2.91 -13.07
C THR A 78 45.29 -4.10 -12.24
N LYS A 79 45.02 -4.11 -10.93
CA LYS A 79 45.36 -5.23 -10.04
C LYS A 79 44.31 -5.49 -8.98
N ILE A 80 43.97 -6.77 -8.78
CA ILE A 80 43.12 -7.18 -7.66
C ILE A 80 43.92 -7.16 -6.35
N HIS A 81 43.47 -6.33 -5.41
CA HIS A 81 43.96 -6.30 -4.04
C HIS A 81 43.13 -7.26 -3.18
N LEU A 82 43.79 -8.25 -2.56
CA LEU A 82 43.16 -9.27 -1.72
C LEU A 82 43.27 -8.93 -0.23
N GLU A 83 42.31 -9.41 0.55
CA GLU A 83 42.29 -9.26 2.00
C GLU A 83 43.08 -10.35 2.71
N ARG A 84 43.55 -10.04 3.92
CA ARG A 84 44.20 -11.04 4.80
C ARG A 84 43.16 -12.02 5.35
N PRO A 85 43.53 -13.28 5.61
CA PRO A 85 42.60 -14.25 6.18
C PRO A 85 42.13 -13.81 7.57
N CYS A 86 40.87 -14.07 7.89
CA CYS A 86 40.34 -13.83 9.24
C CYS A 86 40.92 -14.84 10.24
N ILE A 87 41.09 -16.10 9.81
CA ILE A 87 41.66 -17.18 10.62
C ILE A 87 42.99 -17.58 10.00
N PHE A 88 44.10 -17.28 10.69
CA PHE A 88 45.45 -17.61 10.23
C PHE A 88 45.82 -19.08 10.45
N ARG A 89 45.35 -19.67 11.54
CA ARG A 89 45.71 -21.04 11.94
C ARG A 89 44.44 -21.86 12.13
N SER A 90 44.13 -22.68 11.13
CA SER A 90 43.05 -23.68 11.15
C SER A 90 43.62 -25.03 10.66
N PRO A 91 43.01 -26.18 11.02
CA PRO A 91 43.47 -27.50 10.61
C PRO A 91 43.69 -27.64 9.09
N ASN A 92 42.91 -26.92 8.28
CA ASN A 92 42.91 -27.02 6.82
C ASN A 92 43.58 -25.80 6.13
N GLY A 93 44.38 -25.01 6.87
CA GLY A 93 45.03 -23.80 6.35
C GLY A 93 44.27 -22.51 6.67
N PRO A 94 44.71 -21.36 6.12
CA PRO A 94 44.08 -20.06 6.38
C PRO A 94 42.66 -20.01 5.80
N LEU A 95 41.73 -19.39 6.54
CA LEU A 95 40.32 -19.27 6.13
C LEU A 95 39.88 -17.81 6.03
N TRP A 96 39.06 -17.54 5.02
CA TRP A 96 38.38 -16.27 4.80
C TRP A 96 36.89 -16.43 5.05
N THR A 97 36.22 -15.36 5.47
CA THR A 97 34.76 -15.33 5.60
C THR A 97 34.12 -14.82 4.32
N GLY A 98 32.84 -15.16 4.06
CA GLY A 98 32.14 -14.59 2.90
C GLY A 98 31.93 -13.08 2.98
N LYS A 99 31.88 -12.51 4.19
CA LYS A 99 31.88 -11.05 4.40
C LYS A 99 33.19 -10.40 3.91
N GLN A 100 34.33 -11.09 4.03
CA GLN A 100 35.61 -10.62 3.47
C GLN A 100 35.62 -10.63 1.93
N VAL A 101 34.92 -11.57 1.29
CA VAL A 101 34.77 -11.56 -0.19
C VAL A 101 34.08 -10.28 -0.64
N VAL A 102 32.96 -9.91 -0.02
CA VAL A 102 32.25 -8.66 -0.32
C VAL A 102 33.11 -7.43 -0.05
N THR A 103 33.82 -7.41 1.08
CA THR A 103 34.76 -6.34 1.46
C THR A 103 35.84 -6.15 0.38
N THR A 104 36.36 -7.25 -0.15
CA THR A 104 37.37 -7.23 -1.21
C THR A 104 36.83 -6.56 -2.47
N ILE A 105 35.60 -6.91 -2.89
CA ILE A 105 34.96 -6.30 -4.06
C ILE A 105 34.72 -4.81 -3.85
N LEU A 106 34.18 -4.41 -2.68
CA LEU A 106 33.93 -3.01 -2.36
C LEU A 106 35.22 -2.18 -2.43
N LYS A 107 36.31 -2.67 -1.83
CA LYS A 107 37.61 -1.97 -1.86
C LYS A 107 38.13 -1.81 -3.29
N ASN A 108 38.14 -2.87 -4.08
CA ASN A 108 38.67 -2.81 -5.46
C ASN A 108 37.84 -1.90 -6.39
N LEU A 109 36.52 -1.77 -6.18
CA LEU A 109 35.66 -0.92 -7.01
C LEU A 109 35.55 0.53 -6.52
N SER A 110 35.89 0.79 -5.26
CA SER A 110 35.75 2.12 -4.64
C SER A 110 36.90 3.09 -4.94
N PHE A 111 38.07 2.59 -5.36
CA PHE A 111 39.27 3.40 -5.54
C PHE A 111 39.69 3.47 -7.01
N ASP A 112 40.14 4.65 -7.43
CA ASP A 112 40.82 4.84 -8.71
C ASP A 112 42.33 4.66 -8.46
N GLU A 113 42.96 3.67 -9.08
CA GLU A 113 44.35 3.27 -8.77
C GLU A 113 45.39 4.37 -9.03
N ARG A 114 45.06 5.39 -9.83
CA ARG A 114 45.93 6.57 -10.07
C ARG A 114 46.29 7.29 -8.77
N GLU A 115 45.45 7.20 -7.74
CA GLU A 115 45.68 7.84 -6.43
C GLU A 115 46.52 6.98 -5.46
N TYR A 116 46.80 5.71 -5.80
CA TYR A 116 47.57 4.80 -4.95
C TYR A 116 49.09 5.08 -5.00
N HIS A 117 49.58 5.61 -6.13
CA HIS A 117 51.01 5.70 -6.42
C HIS A 117 51.67 7.06 -6.18
N GLU A 118 50.91 8.15 -6.01
CA GLU A 118 51.50 9.50 -5.89
C GLU A 118 52.13 9.82 -4.53
N SER A 119 51.98 9.00 -3.48
CA SER A 119 52.48 9.40 -2.14
C SER A 119 53.16 8.33 -1.27
N GLY A 120 53.43 7.13 -1.78
CA GLY A 120 54.25 6.11 -1.08
C GLY A 120 53.74 5.67 0.31
N LYS A 121 52.56 6.14 0.72
CA LYS A 121 51.81 5.75 1.91
C LYS A 121 50.34 5.69 1.52
N PRO A 122 49.55 4.68 1.93
CA PRO A 122 48.13 4.64 1.65
C PRO A 122 47.43 5.79 2.40
N LYS A 123 47.27 6.95 1.76
CA LYS A 123 46.49 8.08 2.31
C LYS A 123 44.98 7.78 2.38
N SER A 124 44.52 6.59 1.96
CA SER A 124 43.13 6.32 1.56
C SER A 124 42.29 5.45 2.52
N LEU A 125 42.74 5.13 3.74
CA LEU A 125 41.92 4.35 4.69
C LEU A 125 40.67 5.08 5.23
N LYS A 126 40.47 6.37 4.92
CA LYS A 126 39.35 7.20 5.44
C LYS A 126 38.26 7.53 4.40
N MET A 127 38.31 6.96 3.20
CA MET A 127 37.40 7.31 2.09
C MET A 127 36.43 6.19 1.70
N GLY A 128 36.38 5.12 2.49
CA GLY A 128 35.44 4.02 2.25
C GLY A 128 34.04 4.31 2.78
N LEU A 129 33.05 3.57 2.26
CA LEU A 129 31.67 3.61 2.70
C LEU A 129 31.56 3.27 4.20
N ASN A 130 30.88 4.14 4.92
CA ASN A 130 30.44 3.96 6.29
C ASN A 130 28.91 3.90 6.31
N LEU A 131 28.35 2.75 6.69
CA LEU A 131 26.92 2.52 6.70
C LEU A 131 26.51 1.73 7.94
N THR A 132 25.43 2.16 8.58
CA THR A 132 24.71 1.37 9.57
C THR A 132 23.27 1.24 9.08
N SER A 133 22.88 0.03 8.72
CA SER A 133 21.56 -0.30 8.18
C SER A 133 20.98 -1.52 8.89
N LYS A 134 19.73 -1.85 8.59
CA LYS A 134 19.06 -3.04 9.14
C LYS A 134 18.81 -4.05 8.03
N ALA A 135 19.09 -5.31 8.31
CA ALA A 135 18.61 -6.41 7.48
C ALA A 135 17.08 -6.50 7.60
N ARG A 136 16.45 -7.03 6.55
CA ARG A 136 15.05 -7.49 6.57
C ARG A 136 14.90 -8.69 7.49
N LEU A 137 15.89 -9.58 7.49
CA LEU A 137 15.92 -10.74 8.36
C LEU A 137 16.22 -10.30 9.80
N ASP A 138 15.29 -10.58 10.72
CA ASP A 138 15.47 -10.24 12.13
C ASP A 138 16.51 -11.16 12.79
N GLY A 139 17.31 -10.59 13.69
CA GLY A 139 18.38 -11.28 14.42
C GLY A 139 17.88 -12.43 15.29
N SER A 140 16.61 -12.38 15.72
CA SER A 140 15.95 -13.46 16.46
C SER A 140 15.96 -14.81 15.72
N ASN A 141 15.90 -14.79 14.39
CA ASN A 141 15.84 -16.00 13.57
C ASN A 141 17.16 -16.78 13.54
N TRP A 142 18.28 -16.14 13.86
CA TRP A 142 19.62 -16.77 13.88
C TRP A 142 19.98 -17.39 15.25
N GLY A 143 19.06 -17.36 16.22
CA GLY A 143 19.32 -17.82 17.58
C GLY A 143 20.21 -16.87 18.40
N ALA A 144 20.62 -17.31 19.59
CA ALA A 144 21.31 -16.45 20.56
C ALA A 144 22.65 -15.87 20.07
N LEU A 145 23.42 -16.64 19.29
CA LEU A 145 24.74 -16.26 18.77
C LEU A 145 24.68 -15.38 17.49
N GLY A 146 23.51 -15.30 16.87
CA GLY A 146 23.29 -14.58 15.62
C GLY A 146 22.41 -13.34 15.72
N LYS A 147 22.06 -12.89 16.94
CA LYS A 147 21.23 -11.69 17.16
C LYS A 147 21.78 -10.45 16.45
N ASP A 148 23.11 -10.36 16.36
CA ASP A 148 23.83 -9.27 15.72
C ASP A 148 23.68 -9.25 14.18
N GLU A 149 23.29 -10.36 13.55
CA GLU A 149 23.17 -10.43 12.08
C GLU A 149 22.01 -9.62 11.52
N GLY A 150 21.07 -9.17 12.37
CA GLY A 150 19.98 -8.27 11.97
C GLY A 150 20.43 -6.83 11.69
N GLN A 151 21.62 -6.43 12.14
CA GLN A 151 22.18 -5.11 11.89
C GLN A 151 23.37 -5.20 10.94
N VAL A 152 23.30 -4.43 9.84
CA VAL A 152 24.36 -4.37 8.83
C VAL A 152 25.26 -3.19 9.14
N VAL A 153 26.55 -3.47 9.36
CA VAL A 153 27.57 -2.45 9.66
C VAL A 153 28.72 -2.57 8.68
N ILE A 154 28.90 -1.49 7.91
CA ILE A 154 30.03 -1.32 6.98
C ILE A 154 30.86 -0.14 7.46
N ARG A 155 32.17 -0.33 7.60
CA ARG A 155 33.11 0.74 7.96
C ARG A 155 34.29 0.74 7.02
N ASN A 156 34.56 1.88 6.39
CA ASN A 156 35.62 2.04 5.40
C ASN A 156 35.63 0.91 4.34
N ASN A 157 34.46 0.59 3.76
CA ASN A 157 34.25 -0.52 2.80
C ASN A 157 34.42 -1.94 3.37
N GLU A 158 34.59 -2.11 4.68
CA GLU A 158 34.64 -3.42 5.34
C GLU A 158 33.28 -3.81 5.89
N LEU A 159 32.74 -4.96 5.45
CA LEU A 159 31.51 -5.52 5.99
C LEU A 159 31.82 -6.26 7.28
N LEU A 160 31.56 -5.61 8.41
CA LEU A 160 31.90 -6.10 9.75
C LEU A 160 30.81 -6.99 10.33
N GLN A 161 29.55 -6.63 10.11
CA GLN A 161 28.40 -7.25 10.77
C GLN A 161 27.18 -7.27 9.82
N GLY A 162 26.36 -8.31 9.96
CA GLY A 162 25.07 -8.42 9.29
C GLY A 162 25.12 -9.15 7.96
N VAL A 163 23.98 -9.78 7.63
CA VAL A 163 23.78 -10.42 6.32
C VAL A 163 23.29 -9.41 5.29
N LEU A 164 23.68 -9.62 4.03
CA LEU A 164 23.18 -8.83 2.92
C LEU A 164 21.95 -9.52 2.33
N ASP A 165 20.79 -8.88 2.46
CA ASP A 165 19.51 -9.37 1.93
C ASP A 165 18.88 -8.34 0.96
N LYS A 166 17.57 -8.47 0.69
CA LYS A 166 16.86 -7.57 -0.21
C LYS A 166 17.02 -6.09 0.20
N ASN A 167 17.11 -5.78 1.49
CA ASN A 167 17.24 -4.39 1.94
C ASN A 167 18.59 -3.77 1.54
N GLN A 168 19.63 -4.58 1.32
CA GLN A 168 20.97 -4.11 0.98
C GLN A 168 21.29 -4.18 -0.51
N LEU A 169 20.83 -5.25 -1.18
CA LEU A 169 21.17 -5.55 -2.57
C LEU A 169 20.01 -5.35 -3.55
N GLY A 170 18.78 -5.29 -3.07
CA GLY A 170 17.58 -5.08 -3.89
C GLY A 170 17.30 -3.61 -4.17
N ASP A 171 16.07 -3.36 -4.62
CA ASP A 171 15.46 -2.05 -4.91
C ASP A 171 15.12 -1.22 -3.65
N SER A 172 15.90 -1.38 -2.58
CA SER A 172 15.57 -0.84 -1.26
C SER A 172 16.26 0.50 -0.98
N LYS A 173 15.50 1.43 -0.37
CA LYS A 173 16.02 2.73 0.07
C LYS A 173 17.07 2.53 1.17
N PHE A 174 18.15 3.29 1.08
CA PHE A 174 19.24 3.33 2.07
C PHE A 174 19.98 1.99 2.27
N GLY A 175 19.92 1.09 1.30
CA GLY A 175 20.75 -0.12 1.25
C GLY A 175 22.21 0.17 0.92
N MET A 176 23.05 -0.86 0.95
CA MET A 176 24.46 -0.81 0.55
C MET A 176 24.61 -0.32 -0.91
N ILE A 177 23.88 -0.97 -1.83
CA ILE A 177 23.29 -0.41 -3.07
C ILE A 177 23.38 1.10 -3.26
N HIS A 178 22.32 1.69 -2.75
CA HIS A 178 22.00 3.10 -2.84
C HIS A 178 23.04 3.99 -2.13
N SER A 179 23.62 3.53 -1.03
CA SER A 179 24.66 4.28 -0.32
C SER A 179 25.94 4.36 -1.14
N PHE A 180 26.29 3.30 -1.87
CA PHE A 180 27.42 3.29 -2.77
C PHE A 180 27.18 4.19 -4.00
N TYR A 181 25.97 4.18 -4.56
CA TYR A 181 25.53 5.13 -5.59
C TYR A 181 25.69 6.59 -5.14
N GLU A 182 25.25 6.90 -3.93
CA GLU A 182 25.33 8.25 -3.38
C GLU A 182 26.79 8.73 -3.25
N LEU A 183 27.71 7.88 -2.82
CA LEU A 183 29.12 8.26 -2.62
C LEU A 183 29.94 8.28 -3.89
N TYR A 184 29.82 7.26 -4.74
CA TYR A 184 30.72 7.02 -5.87
C TYR A 184 30.07 7.23 -7.25
N GLY A 185 28.77 7.51 -7.29
CA GLY A 185 28.03 7.78 -8.52
C GLY A 185 27.41 6.55 -9.18
N SER A 186 26.67 6.82 -10.25
CA SER A 186 25.87 5.84 -10.98
C SER A 186 26.67 4.74 -11.66
N GLU A 187 27.79 5.09 -12.29
CA GLU A 187 28.65 4.14 -13.01
C GLU A 187 29.24 3.08 -12.07
N ARG A 188 29.86 3.53 -10.97
CA ARG A 188 30.46 2.63 -9.97
C ARG A 188 29.42 1.74 -9.29
N ALA A 189 28.22 2.25 -9.02
CA ALA A 189 27.11 1.44 -8.50
C ALA A 189 26.67 0.36 -9.50
N GLY A 190 26.63 0.68 -10.80
CA GLY A 190 26.35 -0.29 -11.86
C GLY A 190 27.41 -1.39 -11.95
N GLN A 191 28.69 -1.03 -11.83
CA GLN A 191 29.81 -1.98 -11.77
C GLN A 191 29.69 -2.88 -10.54
N LEU A 192 29.36 -2.31 -9.37
CA LEU A 192 29.17 -3.08 -8.14
C LEU A 192 28.01 -4.09 -8.24
N LEU A 193 26.87 -3.69 -8.81
CA LEU A 193 25.76 -4.62 -9.05
C LEU A 193 26.18 -5.79 -9.94
N THR A 194 26.96 -5.51 -10.99
CA THR A 194 27.46 -6.52 -11.92
C THR A 194 28.45 -7.47 -11.23
N ALA A 195 29.39 -6.93 -10.45
CA ALA A 195 30.36 -7.71 -9.67
C ALA A 195 29.68 -8.64 -8.68
N LEU A 196 28.71 -8.11 -7.90
CA LEU A 196 27.96 -8.89 -6.92
C LEU A 196 27.05 -9.92 -7.59
N GLY A 197 26.41 -9.59 -8.72
CA GLY A 197 25.64 -10.57 -9.48
C GLY A 197 26.48 -11.79 -9.88
N ARG A 198 27.68 -11.55 -10.44
CA ARG A 198 28.60 -12.63 -10.81
C ARG A 198 29.10 -13.43 -9.62
N LEU A 199 29.50 -12.75 -8.54
CA LEU A 199 29.92 -13.39 -7.29
C LEU A 199 28.84 -14.37 -6.79
N LEU A 200 27.59 -13.90 -6.75
CA LEU A 200 26.50 -14.65 -6.15
C LEU A 200 26.04 -15.82 -7.02
N VAL A 201 26.16 -15.70 -8.34
CA VAL A 201 25.99 -16.83 -9.28
C VAL A 201 27.10 -17.86 -9.09
N ALA A 202 28.36 -17.42 -9.03
CA ALA A 202 29.49 -18.33 -8.80
C ALA A 202 29.34 -19.06 -7.46
N HIS A 203 29.01 -18.34 -6.38
CA HIS A 203 28.74 -18.94 -5.08
C HIS A 203 27.58 -19.95 -5.13
N LEU A 204 26.49 -19.62 -5.83
CA LEU A 204 25.34 -20.51 -5.95
C LEU A 204 25.67 -21.79 -6.70
N GLN A 205 26.57 -21.74 -7.70
CA GLN A 205 27.06 -22.93 -8.41
C GLN A 205 27.83 -23.89 -7.49
N TYR A 206 28.54 -23.38 -6.47
CA TYR A 206 29.23 -24.21 -5.48
C TYR A 206 28.29 -24.73 -4.38
N HIS A 207 27.47 -23.84 -3.81
CA HIS A 207 26.67 -24.16 -2.63
C HIS A 207 25.36 -24.91 -2.98
N GLY A 208 24.77 -24.59 -4.14
CA GLY A 208 23.42 -25.04 -4.51
C GLY A 208 22.31 -24.43 -3.63
N PHE A 209 21.07 -24.47 -4.13
CA PHE A 209 19.89 -24.10 -3.36
C PHE A 209 18.68 -24.88 -3.89
N THR A 210 17.83 -25.39 -2.99
CA THR A 210 16.64 -26.19 -3.36
C THR A 210 15.53 -25.99 -2.35
N CYS A 211 14.27 -26.16 -2.75
CA CYS A 211 13.10 -26.07 -1.87
C CYS A 211 12.28 -27.35 -1.99
N GLY A 212 12.13 -28.08 -0.89
CA GLY A 212 11.42 -29.35 -0.83
C GLY A 212 10.02 -29.24 -0.23
N LEU A 213 9.24 -30.34 -0.27
CA LEU A 213 7.96 -30.42 0.43
C LEU A 213 8.11 -30.34 1.95
N ASP A 214 9.22 -30.85 2.47
CA ASP A 214 9.55 -30.87 3.90
C ASP A 214 9.79 -29.48 4.50
N ASP A 215 10.09 -28.47 3.67
CA ASP A 215 10.20 -27.06 4.09
C ASP A 215 8.83 -26.44 4.45
N GLY A 216 7.72 -27.01 3.97
CA GLY A 216 6.35 -26.55 4.26
C GLY A 216 5.62 -27.32 5.37
N LEU A 217 6.22 -28.40 5.90
CA LEU A 217 5.55 -29.28 6.85
C LEU A 217 5.64 -28.76 8.30
N LEU A 218 4.49 -28.72 8.98
CA LEU A 218 4.41 -28.47 10.42
C LEU A 218 4.75 -29.73 11.23
N SER A 219 5.28 -29.53 12.43
CA SER A 219 5.49 -30.58 13.43
C SER A 219 4.16 -31.21 13.84
N LYS A 220 4.20 -32.43 14.39
CA LYS A 220 2.98 -33.13 14.86
C LYS A 220 2.28 -32.36 15.98
N GLU A 221 3.04 -31.74 16.87
CA GLU A 221 2.52 -30.95 17.99
C GLU A 221 1.83 -29.67 17.50
N SER A 222 2.49 -28.94 16.59
CA SER A 222 1.92 -27.72 16.01
C SER A 222 0.71 -28.00 15.13
N ASN A 223 0.66 -29.14 14.40
CA ASN A 223 -0.55 -29.56 13.69
C ASN A 223 -1.72 -29.81 14.66
N LYS A 224 -1.47 -30.49 15.81
CA LYS A 224 -2.53 -30.68 16.83
C LYS A 224 -3.00 -29.35 17.42
N GLN A 225 -2.09 -28.41 17.67
CA GLN A 225 -2.44 -27.07 18.15
C GLN A 225 -3.27 -26.30 17.14
N ARG A 226 -2.86 -26.31 15.86
CA ARG A 226 -3.65 -25.74 14.75
C ARG A 226 -5.07 -26.29 14.74
N ASP A 227 -5.24 -27.61 14.81
CA ASP A 227 -6.57 -28.23 14.76
C ASP A 227 -7.43 -27.85 15.97
N ARG A 228 -6.83 -27.70 17.16
CA ARG A 228 -7.52 -27.19 18.36
C ARG A 228 -7.98 -25.75 18.17
N ILE A 229 -7.12 -24.87 17.65
CA ILE A 229 -7.44 -23.46 17.44
C ILE A 229 -8.54 -23.32 16.38
N LEU A 230 -8.49 -24.10 15.29
CA LEU A 230 -9.51 -24.06 14.23
C LEU A 230 -10.88 -24.54 14.73
N LYS A 231 -10.93 -25.56 15.59
CA LYS A 231 -12.18 -26.01 16.22
C LYS A 231 -12.74 -24.94 17.17
N LYS A 232 -11.88 -24.29 17.95
CA LYS A 232 -12.27 -23.18 18.84
C LYS A 232 -12.80 -21.99 18.03
N ALA A 233 -12.12 -21.66 16.93
CA ALA A 233 -12.51 -20.58 16.02
C ALA A 233 -13.88 -20.80 15.40
N HIS A 234 -14.17 -22.01 14.90
CA HIS A 234 -15.47 -22.35 14.32
C HIS A 234 -16.63 -22.09 15.31
N LYS A 235 -16.46 -22.51 16.57
CA LYS A 235 -17.44 -22.24 17.64
C LYS A 235 -17.59 -20.75 17.93
N ARG A 236 -16.49 -20.00 18.01
CA ARG A 236 -16.52 -18.53 18.18
C ARG A 236 -17.24 -17.82 17.02
N GLY A 237 -17.06 -18.29 15.79
CA GLY A 237 -17.78 -17.74 14.63
C GLY A 237 -19.30 -17.91 14.73
N ILE A 238 -19.75 -19.05 15.25
CA ILE A 238 -21.18 -19.29 15.52
C ILE A 238 -21.66 -18.41 16.67
N GLN A 239 -20.87 -18.28 17.74
CA GLN A 239 -21.18 -17.41 18.86
C GLN A 239 -21.35 -15.95 18.44
N ALA A 240 -20.40 -15.39 17.67
CA ALA A 240 -20.49 -14.03 17.18
C ALA A 240 -21.71 -13.82 16.26
N GLY A 241 -22.05 -14.83 15.46
CA GLY A 241 -23.29 -14.84 14.70
C GLY A 241 -24.54 -14.82 15.59
N ALA A 242 -24.54 -15.57 16.70
CA ALA A 242 -25.65 -15.61 17.65
C ALA A 242 -25.81 -14.30 18.41
N GLU A 243 -24.70 -13.70 18.85
CA GLU A 243 -24.66 -12.40 19.52
C GLU A 243 -25.22 -11.29 18.62
N PHE A 244 -24.85 -11.30 17.33
CA PHE A 244 -25.44 -10.38 16.34
C PHE A 244 -26.95 -10.58 16.19
N CYS A 245 -27.42 -11.83 16.23
CA CYS A 245 -28.85 -12.14 16.18
C CYS A 245 -29.60 -11.90 17.51
N GLY A 246 -28.91 -11.52 18.59
CA GLY A 246 -29.49 -11.37 19.92
C GLY A 246 -29.96 -12.69 20.54
N ILE A 247 -29.41 -13.81 20.11
CA ILE A 247 -29.75 -15.15 20.59
C ILE A 247 -28.93 -15.43 21.86
N LYS A 248 -29.61 -15.79 22.96
CA LYS A 248 -28.93 -16.19 24.20
C LYS A 248 -28.33 -17.59 24.05
N ILE A 249 -27.04 -17.70 24.32
CA ILE A 249 -26.33 -18.98 24.36
C ILE A 249 -26.36 -19.50 25.79
N ASP A 250 -26.88 -20.71 25.97
CA ASP A 250 -26.84 -21.39 27.26
C ASP A 250 -25.52 -22.18 27.36
N TYR A 251 -24.56 -21.67 28.11
CA TYR A 251 -23.36 -22.42 28.47
C TYR A 251 -23.77 -23.50 29.48
N SER A 252 -23.92 -24.74 29.02
CA SER A 252 -24.18 -25.86 29.92
C SER A 252 -23.03 -25.97 30.92
N SER A 253 -23.36 -25.89 32.22
CA SER A 253 -22.47 -26.10 33.36
C SER A 253 -21.90 -27.53 33.37
N GLY A 254 -20.79 -27.74 32.65
CA GLY A 254 -20.08 -29.01 32.59
C GLY A 254 -19.03 -29.16 33.69
N LYS A 255 -19.45 -29.69 34.84
CA LYS A 255 -18.66 -30.37 35.91
C LYS A 255 -17.48 -29.62 36.55
N GLU A 256 -17.66 -29.30 37.84
CA GLU A 256 -16.60 -29.14 38.83
C GLU A 256 -15.79 -30.45 38.95
N GLU A 257 -14.72 -30.63 38.18
CA GLU A 257 -13.67 -31.59 38.53
C GLU A 257 -12.33 -31.07 38.02
N THR A 258 -11.54 -30.54 38.96
CA THR A 258 -10.11 -30.18 38.86
C THR A 258 -9.70 -29.34 37.63
N LYS A 259 -9.89 -28.02 37.71
CA LYS A 259 -9.25 -27.07 36.80
C LYS A 259 -7.75 -26.99 37.10
N ASP A 260 -6.92 -27.37 36.14
CA ASP A 260 -5.50 -27.04 36.10
C ASP A 260 -5.38 -25.54 35.75
N PRO A 261 -4.68 -24.69 36.53
CA PRO A 261 -4.66 -23.23 36.33
C PRO A 261 -4.04 -22.76 35.00
N ASN A 262 -3.51 -23.68 34.17
CA ASN A 262 -2.83 -23.41 32.91
C ASN A 262 -3.59 -23.87 31.65
N SER A 263 -4.84 -24.32 31.76
CA SER A 263 -5.68 -24.62 30.58
C SER A 263 -6.51 -23.41 30.16
N ASP A 264 -6.24 -22.85 28.97
CA ASP A 264 -7.01 -21.79 28.29
C ASP A 264 -8.42 -22.26 27.83
N ASP A 265 -9.12 -23.00 28.68
CA ASP A 265 -10.46 -23.54 28.41
C ASP A 265 -11.52 -22.50 28.78
N GLU A 266 -11.67 -21.51 27.89
CA GLU A 266 -12.90 -20.70 27.81
C GLU A 266 -14.11 -21.62 27.56
N GLU A 267 -15.27 -21.23 28.10
CA GLU A 267 -16.53 -21.95 28.00
C GLU A 267 -16.96 -22.15 26.54
N LEU A 268 -16.71 -23.35 26.00
CA LEU A 268 -17.09 -23.73 24.64
C LEU A 268 -18.53 -24.25 24.64
N ILE A 269 -19.32 -23.81 23.65
CA ILE A 269 -20.68 -24.30 23.40
C ILE A 269 -20.66 -25.83 23.18
N ASP A 270 -21.57 -26.55 23.83
CA ASP A 270 -21.75 -28.01 23.65
C ASP A 270 -22.34 -28.32 22.25
N GLU A 271 -22.08 -29.52 21.71
CA GLU A 271 -22.52 -29.90 20.35
C GLU A 271 -24.04 -29.86 20.15
N ARG A 272 -24.81 -30.04 21.24
CA ARG A 272 -26.28 -29.93 21.21
C ARG A 272 -26.74 -28.48 21.09
N GLU A 273 -26.15 -27.60 21.89
CA GLU A 273 -26.44 -26.16 21.86
C GLU A 273 -25.98 -25.52 20.55
N GLU A 274 -24.84 -25.95 20.00
CA GLU A 274 -24.36 -25.51 18.69
C GLU A 274 -25.42 -25.75 17.59
N LYS A 275 -26.05 -26.94 17.58
CA LYS A 275 -27.11 -27.25 16.61
C LYS A 275 -28.36 -26.41 16.81
N ARG A 276 -28.75 -26.13 18.06
CA ARG A 276 -29.89 -25.27 18.40
C ARG A 276 -29.64 -23.85 17.90
N VAL A 277 -28.51 -23.25 18.29
CA VAL A 277 -28.10 -21.91 17.91
C VAL A 277 -27.99 -21.77 16.39
N MET A 278 -27.40 -22.75 15.71
CA MET A 278 -27.32 -22.77 14.24
C MET A 278 -28.71 -22.77 13.56
N GLN A 279 -29.68 -23.48 14.13
CA GLN A 279 -31.07 -23.47 13.61
C GLN A 279 -31.76 -22.13 13.85
N GLU A 280 -31.56 -21.52 15.02
CA GLU A 280 -32.14 -20.22 15.34
C GLU A 280 -31.54 -19.09 14.49
N ILE A 281 -30.21 -19.07 14.31
CA ILE A 281 -29.54 -18.12 13.41
C ILE A 281 -30.08 -18.30 11.99
N LYS A 282 -30.20 -19.55 11.52
CA LYS A 282 -30.75 -19.85 10.19
C LYS A 282 -32.17 -19.31 10.01
N LEU A 283 -33.05 -19.51 11.00
CA LEU A 283 -34.42 -18.99 10.99
C LEU A 283 -34.44 -17.46 11.03
N PHE A 284 -33.56 -16.85 11.82
CA PHE A 284 -33.42 -15.40 11.91
C PHE A 284 -33.01 -14.81 10.56
N ILE A 285 -31.93 -15.33 9.95
CA ILE A 285 -31.43 -14.89 8.64
C ILE A 285 -32.53 -15.10 7.59
N GLN A 286 -33.21 -16.24 7.58
CA GLN A 286 -34.28 -16.51 6.61
C GLN A 286 -35.44 -15.51 6.73
N LYS A 287 -35.95 -15.25 7.94
CA LYS A 287 -37.06 -14.29 8.15
C LYS A 287 -36.67 -12.88 7.73
N ARG A 288 -35.46 -12.46 8.09
CA ARG A 288 -35.00 -11.09 7.84
C ARG A 288 -34.56 -10.87 6.39
N PHE A 289 -34.01 -11.89 5.72
CA PHE A 289 -33.68 -11.84 4.29
C PHE A 289 -34.92 -11.61 3.42
N VAL A 290 -36.06 -12.22 3.78
CA VAL A 290 -37.33 -12.04 3.07
C VAL A 290 -37.92 -10.64 3.28
N ASN A 291 -37.75 -10.06 4.47
CA ASN A 291 -38.38 -8.79 4.85
C ASN A 291 -37.53 -7.55 4.54
N GLU A 292 -36.22 -7.60 4.76
CA GLU A 292 -35.31 -6.43 4.78
C GLU A 292 -34.22 -6.49 3.70
N GLY A 293 -34.13 -7.58 2.93
CA GLY A 293 -33.22 -7.72 1.79
C GLY A 293 -31.73 -7.82 2.14
N LEU A 294 -30.87 -7.33 1.24
CA LEU A 294 -29.42 -7.59 1.17
C LEU A 294 -28.55 -6.81 2.19
N HIS A 295 -29.12 -5.96 3.05
CA HIS A 295 -28.35 -5.08 3.92
C HIS A 295 -27.81 -5.77 5.18
N ILE A 296 -28.64 -6.56 5.85
CA ILE A 296 -28.27 -7.26 7.10
C ILE A 296 -27.26 -8.39 6.87
N GLU A 297 -27.33 -9.04 5.72
CA GLU A 297 -26.38 -10.09 5.36
C GLU A 297 -24.94 -9.57 5.38
N LYS A 298 -24.72 -8.31 4.95
CA LYS A 298 -23.39 -7.68 4.96
C LYS A 298 -22.88 -7.43 6.37
N GLU A 299 -23.76 -6.96 7.26
CA GLU A 299 -23.39 -6.67 8.65
C GLU A 299 -23.04 -7.96 9.39
N PHE A 300 -23.90 -8.98 9.26
CA PHE A 300 -23.64 -10.31 9.78
C PHE A 300 -22.33 -10.90 9.25
N ASP A 301 -22.10 -10.81 7.93
CA ASP A 301 -20.88 -11.32 7.32
C ASP A 301 -19.63 -10.58 7.81
N THR A 302 -19.72 -9.28 8.08
CA THR A 302 -18.59 -8.48 8.59
C THR A 302 -18.19 -8.95 9.99
N VAL A 303 -19.17 -9.18 10.88
CA VAL A 303 -18.95 -9.65 12.24
C VAL A 303 -18.31 -11.05 12.25
N VAL A 304 -18.85 -11.98 11.46
CA VAL A 304 -18.28 -13.34 11.40
C VAL A 304 -16.88 -13.30 10.75
N GLN A 305 -16.66 -12.44 9.75
CA GLN A 305 -15.36 -12.31 9.10
C GLN A 305 -14.27 -11.75 10.02
N SER A 306 -14.57 -10.80 10.91
CA SER A 306 -13.58 -10.27 11.85
C SER A 306 -13.05 -11.36 12.79
N GLU A 307 -13.95 -12.15 13.38
CA GLU A 307 -13.59 -13.28 14.25
C GLU A 307 -12.75 -14.34 13.54
N MET A 308 -13.12 -14.70 12.30
CA MET A 308 -12.38 -15.69 11.51
C MET A 308 -10.98 -15.19 11.11
N ASN A 309 -10.83 -13.88 10.90
CA ASN A 309 -9.53 -13.27 10.59
C ASN A 309 -8.61 -13.26 11.82
N GLU A 310 -9.15 -13.00 13.02
CA GLU A 310 -8.40 -13.09 14.27
C GLU A 310 -7.92 -14.52 14.53
N ALA A 311 -8.80 -15.51 14.33
CA ALA A 311 -8.44 -16.93 14.42
C ALA A 311 -7.32 -17.30 13.43
N THR A 312 -7.40 -16.81 12.19
CA THR A 312 -6.37 -17.03 11.17
C THR A 312 -5.02 -16.48 11.62
N THR A 313 -5.00 -15.27 12.17
CA THR A 313 -3.79 -14.63 12.70
C THR A 313 -3.20 -15.44 13.86
N THR A 314 -4.06 -15.88 14.79
CA THR A 314 -3.66 -16.72 15.94
C THR A 314 -3.01 -18.04 15.51
N VAL A 315 -3.56 -18.71 14.48
CA VAL A 315 -2.96 -19.93 13.94
C VAL A 315 -1.60 -19.66 13.33
N ILE A 316 -1.46 -18.56 12.57
CA ILE A 316 -0.20 -18.19 11.91
C ILE A 316 0.89 -17.95 12.96
N ASP A 317 0.60 -17.15 13.98
CA ASP A 317 1.59 -16.76 15.00
C ASP A 317 2.01 -17.94 15.89
N LYS A 318 1.08 -18.86 16.22
CA LYS A 318 1.41 -20.06 17.00
C LYS A 318 2.17 -21.11 16.18
N CYS A 319 1.86 -21.26 14.89
CA CYS A 319 2.46 -22.30 14.05
C CYS A 319 3.75 -21.86 13.36
N LEU A 320 3.94 -20.58 13.07
CA LEU A 320 5.11 -20.06 12.35
C LEU A 320 5.81 -18.98 13.17
N PRO A 321 7.16 -19.02 13.30
CA PRO A 321 8.10 -19.91 12.60
C PRO A 321 8.46 -21.20 13.36
N SER A 322 8.15 -21.30 14.66
CA SER A 322 8.62 -22.37 15.55
C SER A 322 7.99 -23.74 15.28
N GLY A 323 6.80 -23.78 14.68
CA GLY A 323 6.05 -25.02 14.48
C GLY A 323 6.41 -25.82 13.22
N LEU A 324 7.38 -25.37 12.41
CA LEU A 324 7.85 -26.13 11.24
C LEU A 324 8.84 -27.22 11.64
N ILE A 325 8.85 -28.32 10.87
CA ILE A 325 9.84 -29.40 11.06
C ILE A 325 11.27 -28.88 10.87
N LYS A 326 11.48 -28.08 9.81
CA LYS A 326 12.73 -27.38 9.58
C LYS A 326 12.58 -25.92 9.96
N SER A 327 13.50 -25.42 10.78
CA SER A 327 13.63 -24.00 11.08
C SER A 327 14.60 -23.32 10.11
N PHE A 328 14.51 -21.99 10.02
CA PHE A 328 15.59 -21.19 9.43
C PHE A 328 16.88 -21.39 10.24
N PRO A 329 18.07 -21.49 9.63
CA PRO A 329 18.41 -21.27 8.21
C PRO A 329 18.27 -22.49 7.29
N ARG A 330 17.98 -23.68 7.82
CA ARG A 330 17.89 -24.92 7.02
C ARG A 330 16.62 -25.04 6.18
N ASN A 331 15.57 -24.32 6.56
CA ASN A 331 14.31 -24.27 5.83
C ASN A 331 14.40 -23.25 4.69
N ASN A 332 14.50 -23.76 3.47
CA ASN A 332 14.75 -22.94 2.28
C ASN A 332 13.52 -22.14 1.83
N MET A 333 12.31 -22.65 2.06
CA MET A 333 11.07 -21.88 1.88
C MET A 333 11.03 -20.65 2.80
N SER A 334 11.43 -20.83 4.06
CA SER A 334 11.52 -19.75 5.05
C SER A 334 12.63 -18.78 4.70
N ALA A 335 13.78 -19.28 4.23
CA ALA A 335 14.87 -18.44 3.76
C ALA A 335 14.43 -17.52 2.62
N MET A 336 13.74 -18.03 1.59
CA MET A 336 13.24 -17.19 0.48
C MET A 336 12.31 -16.06 0.95
N VAL A 337 11.38 -16.38 1.85
CA VAL A 337 10.35 -15.43 2.31
C VAL A 337 10.92 -14.40 3.27
N LEU A 338 11.73 -14.82 4.24
CA LEU A 338 12.29 -13.93 5.27
C LEU A 338 13.34 -12.97 4.68
N THR A 339 14.19 -13.46 3.78
CA THR A 339 15.22 -12.64 3.11
C THR A 339 14.64 -11.71 2.04
N GLY A 340 13.40 -11.95 1.61
CA GLY A 340 12.70 -11.16 0.60
C GLY A 340 13.05 -11.54 -0.84
N ALA A 341 13.69 -12.69 -1.06
CA ALA A 341 14.00 -13.19 -2.40
C ALA A 341 12.73 -13.48 -3.22
N LYS A 342 11.78 -14.23 -2.64
CA LYS A 342 10.48 -14.51 -3.26
C LYS A 342 9.46 -14.94 -2.23
N GLY A 343 8.22 -14.49 -2.42
CA GLY A 343 7.08 -14.82 -1.57
C GLY A 343 6.98 -13.95 -0.32
N GLY A 344 5.78 -13.89 0.25
CA GLY A 344 5.47 -13.19 1.50
C GLY A 344 5.14 -14.15 2.65
N LYS A 345 4.99 -13.59 3.86
CA LYS A 345 4.56 -14.35 5.04
C LYS A 345 3.21 -15.04 4.79
N ILE A 346 2.31 -14.38 4.05
CA ILE A 346 0.99 -14.90 3.66
C ILE A 346 1.13 -16.13 2.76
N ASN A 347 2.03 -16.13 1.77
CA ASN A 347 2.21 -17.31 0.91
C ASN A 347 2.70 -18.51 1.73
N ARG A 348 3.64 -18.28 2.65
CA ARG A 348 4.15 -19.32 3.56
C ARG A 348 3.05 -19.84 4.49
N SER A 349 2.21 -18.97 5.03
CA SER A 349 1.10 -19.38 5.91
C SER A 349 0.00 -20.12 5.16
N GLN A 350 -0.32 -19.74 3.92
CA GLN A 350 -1.33 -20.46 3.12
C GLN A 350 -0.88 -21.86 2.73
N ILE A 351 0.42 -22.05 2.52
CA ILE A 351 0.99 -23.36 2.21
C ILE A 351 1.06 -24.24 3.47
N ALA A 352 1.55 -23.70 4.59
CA ALA A 352 1.83 -24.48 5.81
C ALA A 352 0.67 -24.54 6.82
N CYS A 353 -0.15 -23.50 6.93
CA CYS A 353 -1.16 -23.34 7.98
C CYS A 353 -2.59 -23.43 7.44
N LEU A 354 -3.10 -22.42 6.74
CA LEU A 354 -4.47 -22.40 6.18
C LEU A 354 -4.64 -21.29 5.14
N LEU A 355 -5.63 -21.43 4.25
CA LEU A 355 -5.97 -20.38 3.26
C LEU A 355 -6.68 -19.17 3.89
N GLY A 356 -7.59 -19.39 4.84
CA GLY A 356 -8.37 -18.35 5.50
C GLY A 356 -9.66 -17.98 4.77
N GLN A 357 -10.28 -16.86 5.18
CA GLN A 357 -11.52 -16.36 4.58
C GLN A 357 -11.29 -15.91 3.13
N GLN A 358 -12.03 -16.50 2.20
CA GLN A 358 -12.11 -15.98 0.82
C GLN A 358 -13.08 -14.81 0.79
N ALA A 359 -12.58 -13.63 0.44
CA ALA A 359 -13.40 -12.43 0.28
C ALA A 359 -13.58 -12.11 -1.21
N LEU A 360 -14.82 -11.78 -1.59
CA LEU A 360 -15.21 -11.38 -2.94
C LEU A 360 -15.78 -9.95 -2.91
N GLU A 361 -15.14 -9.01 -3.60
CA GLU A 361 -15.51 -7.58 -3.60
C GLU A 361 -15.64 -6.99 -2.17
N GLY A 362 -14.83 -7.46 -1.24
CA GLY A 362 -14.88 -7.06 0.18
C GLY A 362 -16.02 -7.69 0.99
N LYS A 363 -16.76 -8.64 0.43
CA LYS A 363 -17.80 -9.43 1.11
C LYS A 363 -17.39 -10.90 1.22
N ARG A 364 -18.16 -11.69 1.97
CA ARG A 364 -18.03 -13.16 1.96
C ARG A 364 -18.66 -13.74 0.68
N VAL A 365 -18.58 -15.06 0.54
CA VAL A 365 -19.14 -15.75 -0.63
C VAL A 365 -20.64 -15.45 -0.78
N PRO A 366 -21.11 -15.02 -1.96
CA PRO A 366 -22.50 -14.66 -2.17
C PRO A 366 -23.41 -15.88 -2.10
N ARG A 367 -24.64 -15.68 -1.59
CA ARG A 367 -25.69 -16.68 -1.59
C ARG A 367 -26.53 -16.61 -2.86
N MET A 368 -27.00 -17.76 -3.32
CA MET A 368 -28.01 -17.88 -4.38
C MET A 368 -29.39 -17.45 -3.84
N PRO A 369 -30.38 -17.16 -4.70
CA PRO A 369 -31.73 -16.78 -4.27
C PRO A 369 -32.44 -17.80 -3.36
N ASN A 370 -32.02 -19.07 -3.39
CA ASN A 370 -32.50 -20.12 -2.49
C ASN A 370 -31.80 -20.13 -1.10
N GLY A 371 -30.97 -19.13 -0.82
CA GLY A 371 -30.21 -18.97 0.44
C GLY A 371 -28.95 -19.83 0.55
N LYS A 372 -28.59 -20.60 -0.48
CA LYS A 372 -27.41 -21.49 -0.46
C LYS A 372 -26.19 -20.83 -1.11
N THR A 373 -25.00 -21.03 -0.54
CA THR A 373 -23.73 -20.65 -1.18
C THR A 373 -23.27 -21.69 -2.20
N LEU A 374 -23.47 -22.98 -1.91
CA LEU A 374 -23.33 -24.10 -2.85
C LEU A 374 -24.46 -25.12 -2.69
N PRO A 375 -24.76 -25.94 -3.71
CA PRO A 375 -25.74 -27.01 -3.62
C PRO A 375 -25.49 -28.00 -2.47
N SER A 376 -24.22 -28.18 -2.09
CA SER A 376 -23.80 -29.05 -0.98
C SER A 376 -24.11 -28.50 0.41
N PHE A 377 -24.34 -27.19 0.54
CA PHE A 377 -24.65 -26.55 1.82
C PHE A 377 -26.16 -26.40 2.01
N SER A 378 -26.57 -26.31 3.29
CA SER A 378 -27.96 -26.06 3.61
C SER A 378 -28.34 -24.61 3.29
N ALA A 379 -29.63 -24.33 3.06
CA ALA A 379 -30.08 -22.95 2.88
C ALA A 379 -29.82 -22.14 4.16
N PHE A 380 -29.28 -20.93 4.03
CA PHE A 380 -28.92 -20.03 5.15
C PHE A 380 -28.04 -20.69 6.21
N ASP A 381 -27.10 -21.53 5.77
CA ASP A 381 -26.12 -22.15 6.66
C ASP A 381 -25.28 -21.07 7.37
N PRO A 382 -25.23 -21.07 8.72
CA PRO A 382 -24.43 -20.11 9.48
C PRO A 382 -22.95 -20.50 9.59
N ASP A 383 -22.58 -21.73 9.20
CA ASP A 383 -21.21 -22.22 9.35
C ASP A 383 -20.23 -21.28 8.61
N PRO A 384 -19.17 -20.79 9.28
CA PRO A 384 -18.13 -19.98 8.64
C PRO A 384 -17.59 -20.57 7.33
N ARG A 385 -17.48 -21.90 7.26
CA ARG A 385 -17.02 -22.63 6.07
C ARG A 385 -17.99 -22.51 4.90
N SER A 386 -19.29 -22.51 5.17
CA SER A 386 -20.32 -22.40 4.13
C SER A 386 -20.23 -21.08 3.36
N SER A 387 -19.74 -20.01 3.99
CA SER A 387 -19.49 -18.71 3.34
C SER A 387 -18.02 -18.44 3.04
N GLY A 388 -17.21 -19.48 2.84
CA GLY A 388 -15.88 -19.37 2.24
C GLY A 388 -14.70 -19.26 3.20
N TYR A 389 -14.85 -19.61 4.49
CA TYR A 389 -13.70 -19.80 5.38
C TYR A 389 -13.01 -21.15 5.11
N ILE A 390 -11.80 -21.11 4.56
CA ILE A 390 -11.03 -22.31 4.21
C ILE A 390 -10.00 -22.61 5.30
N SER A 391 -10.30 -23.62 6.11
CA SER A 391 -9.39 -24.12 7.15
C SER A 391 -8.26 -25.01 6.58
N ASP A 392 -8.45 -25.56 5.37
CA ASP A 392 -7.46 -26.37 4.68
C ASP A 392 -6.27 -25.53 4.17
N ARG A 393 -5.19 -26.21 3.79
CA ARG A 393 -3.92 -25.62 3.33
C ARG A 393 -3.45 -26.31 2.06
N PHE A 394 -2.59 -25.65 1.28
CA PHE A 394 -2.14 -26.21 0.00
C PHE A 394 -1.40 -27.54 0.13
N ILE A 395 -0.60 -27.75 1.19
CA ILE A 395 0.21 -28.97 1.32
C ILE A 395 -0.61 -30.24 1.57
N THR A 396 -1.80 -30.11 2.17
CA THR A 396 -2.73 -31.24 2.41
C THR A 396 -3.82 -31.35 1.35
N GLY A 397 -3.93 -30.36 0.46
CA GLY A 397 -5.02 -30.24 -0.50
C GLY A 397 -6.27 -29.57 0.08
N LEU A 398 -7.16 -29.16 -0.84
CA LEU A 398 -8.43 -28.50 -0.53
C LEU A 398 -9.60 -29.45 -0.79
N ARG A 399 -10.63 -29.39 0.06
CA ARG A 399 -11.91 -30.07 -0.19
C ARG A 399 -12.62 -29.45 -1.41
N PRO A 400 -13.51 -30.20 -2.12
CA PRO A 400 -14.16 -29.70 -3.34
C PRO A 400 -14.95 -28.40 -3.16
N GLN A 401 -15.62 -28.21 -2.03
CA GLN A 401 -16.36 -26.97 -1.74
C GLN A 401 -15.41 -25.78 -1.60
N ASP A 402 -14.36 -25.96 -0.81
CA ASP A 402 -13.34 -24.97 -0.51
C ASP A 402 -12.55 -24.61 -1.78
N PHE A 403 -12.24 -25.60 -2.63
CA PHE A 403 -11.62 -25.41 -3.93
C PHE A 403 -12.46 -24.48 -4.83
N TYR A 404 -13.78 -24.68 -4.87
CA TYR A 404 -14.66 -23.85 -5.69
C TYR A 404 -14.68 -22.39 -5.23
N PHE A 405 -14.75 -22.14 -3.91
CA PHE A 405 -14.64 -20.78 -3.36
C PHE A 405 -13.29 -20.14 -3.64
N HIS A 406 -12.20 -20.91 -3.55
CA HIS A 406 -10.87 -20.42 -3.91
C HIS A 406 -10.78 -20.05 -5.39
N CYS A 407 -11.41 -20.82 -6.29
CA CYS A 407 -11.50 -20.46 -7.71
C CYS A 407 -12.28 -19.16 -7.95
N MET A 408 -13.32 -18.87 -7.17
CA MET A 408 -14.04 -17.59 -7.28
C MET A 408 -13.11 -16.42 -6.96
N ALA A 409 -12.39 -16.49 -5.83
CA ALA A 409 -11.47 -15.44 -5.40
C ALA A 409 -10.32 -15.23 -6.40
N GLY A 410 -9.77 -16.32 -6.95
CA GLY A 410 -8.76 -16.24 -8.01
C GLY A 410 -9.27 -15.57 -9.29
N ARG A 411 -10.54 -15.80 -9.66
CA ARG A 411 -11.14 -15.26 -10.89
C ARG A 411 -11.49 -13.78 -10.80
N GLU A 412 -11.98 -13.31 -9.64
CA GLU A 412 -12.30 -11.90 -9.41
C GLU A 412 -11.13 -11.02 -9.80
N GLY A 413 -9.96 -11.37 -9.29
CA GLY A 413 -8.79 -10.61 -9.61
C GLY A 413 -8.46 -10.64 -11.12
N LEU A 414 -8.46 -11.82 -11.77
CA LEU A 414 -8.14 -11.88 -13.21
C LEU A 414 -9.04 -10.95 -14.03
N ILE A 415 -10.31 -10.84 -13.64
CA ILE A 415 -11.29 -9.91 -14.23
C ILE A 415 -10.89 -8.46 -13.94
N ASP A 416 -10.52 -8.14 -12.70
CA ASP A 416 -10.07 -6.81 -12.30
C ASP A 416 -8.86 -6.32 -13.12
N THR A 417 -7.88 -7.21 -13.33
CA THR A 417 -6.72 -6.91 -14.18
C THR A 417 -7.14 -6.62 -15.61
N ALA A 418 -8.04 -7.42 -16.18
CA ALA A 418 -8.48 -7.25 -17.56
C ALA A 418 -9.27 -5.94 -17.77
N VAL A 419 -10.19 -5.62 -16.86
CA VAL A 419 -11.12 -4.49 -17.03
C VAL A 419 -10.51 -3.16 -16.63
N LYS A 420 -9.76 -3.12 -15.53
CA LYS A 420 -9.36 -1.85 -14.93
C LYS A 420 -8.03 -1.31 -15.50
N THR A 421 -7.17 -2.15 -16.08
CA THR A 421 -5.87 -1.72 -16.67
C THR A 421 -6.02 -0.72 -17.82
N ALA A 422 -7.06 -0.85 -18.66
CA ALA A 422 -7.28 0.11 -19.74
C ALA A 422 -7.57 1.53 -19.23
N ARG A 423 -8.15 1.67 -18.04
CA ARG A 423 -8.56 2.96 -17.47
C ARG A 423 -7.37 3.78 -16.96
N SER A 424 -6.37 3.14 -16.36
CA SER A 424 -5.15 3.81 -15.89
C SER A 424 -4.31 4.34 -17.07
N GLY A 425 -4.19 3.58 -18.15
CA GLY A 425 -3.45 4.02 -19.35
C GLY A 425 -4.06 5.27 -20.00
N TYR A 426 -5.40 5.37 -20.05
CA TYR A 426 -6.06 6.56 -20.57
C TYR A 426 -5.83 7.80 -19.68
N LEU A 427 -5.91 7.63 -18.36
CA LEU A 427 -5.60 8.69 -17.39
C LEU A 427 -4.16 9.22 -17.58
N GLN A 428 -3.18 8.32 -17.67
CA GLN A 428 -1.78 8.69 -17.87
C GLN A 428 -1.58 9.49 -19.17
N ARG A 429 -2.22 9.06 -20.27
CA ARG A 429 -2.13 9.78 -21.55
C ARG A 429 -2.68 11.21 -21.45
N CYS A 430 -3.84 11.40 -20.79
CA CYS A 430 -4.43 12.71 -20.61
C CYS A 430 -3.51 13.64 -19.80
N LEU A 431 -2.90 13.13 -18.72
CA LEU A 431 -1.97 13.90 -17.91
C LEU A 431 -0.72 14.29 -18.69
N ILE A 432 -0.07 13.33 -19.35
CA ILE A 432 1.14 13.63 -20.15
C ILE A 432 0.82 14.64 -21.24
N LYS A 433 -0.32 14.51 -21.94
CA LYS A 433 -0.67 15.46 -23.00
C LYS A 433 -0.92 16.90 -22.55
N GLN A 434 -1.36 17.11 -21.31
CA GLN A 434 -1.53 18.46 -20.76
C GLN A 434 -0.25 19.00 -20.14
N LEU A 435 0.66 18.14 -19.72
CA LEU A 435 1.87 18.52 -18.98
C LEU A 435 3.15 18.42 -19.81
N GLU A 436 3.12 17.92 -21.06
CA GLU A 436 4.33 17.63 -21.86
C GLU A 436 5.18 18.86 -22.16
N SER A 437 4.59 20.05 -22.11
CA SER A 437 5.25 21.33 -22.36
C SER A 437 5.87 21.98 -21.11
N LEU A 438 5.61 21.45 -19.91
CA LEU A 438 6.14 22.05 -18.67
C LEU A 438 7.62 21.69 -18.46
N VAL A 439 8.45 22.72 -18.47
CA VAL A 439 9.91 22.60 -18.36
C VAL A 439 10.44 23.58 -17.31
N VAL A 440 11.50 23.17 -16.60
CA VAL A 440 12.23 24.07 -15.69
C VAL A 440 13.08 25.04 -16.50
N SER A 441 12.87 26.34 -16.31
CA SER A 441 13.63 27.42 -16.94
C SER A 441 14.93 27.71 -16.17
N TYR A 442 15.87 28.46 -16.78
CA TYR A 442 17.17 28.81 -16.18
C TYR A 442 17.06 29.70 -14.92
N ASP A 443 15.93 30.37 -14.73
CA ASP A 443 15.58 31.12 -13.53
C ASP A 443 14.98 30.24 -12.41
N MET A 444 14.96 28.91 -12.60
CA MET A 444 14.35 27.89 -11.72
C MET A 444 12.83 27.90 -11.67
N THR A 445 12.16 28.73 -12.46
CA THR A 445 10.71 28.71 -12.61
C THR A 445 10.27 27.55 -13.50
N VAL A 446 9.10 26.97 -13.23
CA VAL A 446 8.47 25.99 -14.12
C VAL A 446 7.54 26.74 -15.06
N ARG A 447 7.83 26.64 -16.37
CA ARG A 447 7.10 27.36 -17.41
C ARG A 447 6.51 26.40 -18.43
N ASP A 448 5.40 26.84 -19.00
CA ASP A 448 4.84 26.25 -20.20
C ASP A 448 5.55 26.83 -21.44
N ASN A 449 5.33 26.22 -22.61
CA ASN A 449 6.00 26.57 -23.87
C ASN A 449 5.62 27.98 -24.39
N ASP A 450 4.48 28.53 -23.94
CA ASP A 450 4.06 29.90 -24.22
C ASP A 450 4.76 30.95 -23.32
N GLY A 451 5.56 30.50 -22.34
CA GLY A 451 6.26 31.34 -21.37
C GLY A 451 5.48 31.62 -20.08
N SER A 452 4.24 31.11 -19.98
CA SER A 452 3.41 31.21 -18.77
C SER A 452 4.08 30.49 -17.60
N VAL A 453 4.13 31.15 -16.44
CA VAL A 453 4.73 30.58 -15.22
C VAL A 453 3.67 29.77 -14.49
N VAL A 454 3.94 28.48 -14.27
CA VAL A 454 3.08 27.58 -13.51
C VAL A 454 3.55 27.45 -12.06
N GLN A 455 4.87 27.39 -11.84
CA GLN A 455 5.47 27.42 -10.50
C GLN A 455 6.68 28.36 -10.48
N PHE A 456 6.88 29.10 -9.38
CA PHE A 456 8.06 29.96 -9.22
C PHE A 456 9.33 29.16 -8.93
N LEU A 457 9.22 28.04 -8.25
CA LEU A 457 10.29 27.07 -8.00
C LEU A 457 9.68 25.68 -8.09
N TYR A 458 10.38 24.76 -8.76
CA TYR A 458 9.93 23.37 -8.84
C TYR A 458 9.80 22.78 -7.43
N GLY A 459 8.60 22.32 -7.06
CA GLY A 459 8.35 21.74 -5.74
C GLY A 459 8.60 22.68 -4.55
N GLU A 460 8.61 24.00 -4.79
CA GLU A 460 8.92 25.06 -3.80
C GLU A 460 10.36 25.06 -3.24
N ASP A 461 11.18 24.06 -3.56
CA ASP A 461 12.56 23.92 -3.08
C ASP A 461 13.62 23.71 -4.17
N SER A 462 13.16 23.52 -5.42
CA SER A 462 13.95 23.24 -6.63
C SER A 462 14.81 21.98 -6.55
N ILE A 463 14.43 20.99 -5.75
CA ILE A 463 15.18 19.76 -5.57
C ILE A 463 14.72 18.70 -6.58
N ASP A 464 15.67 18.01 -7.19
CA ASP A 464 15.38 16.82 -7.99
C ASP A 464 14.97 15.66 -7.06
N VAL A 465 13.85 15.02 -7.37
CA VAL A 465 13.30 13.90 -6.60
C VAL A 465 14.30 12.74 -6.53
N THR A 466 15.13 12.56 -7.56
CA THR A 466 16.14 11.48 -7.61
C THR A 466 17.27 11.67 -6.61
N GLU A 467 17.60 12.90 -6.21
CA GLU A 467 18.69 13.22 -5.27
C GLU A 467 18.20 13.53 -3.84
N MET A 468 16.87 13.50 -3.62
CA MET A 468 16.23 13.95 -2.39
C MET A 468 16.55 13.09 -1.15
N LEU A 469 16.64 11.76 -1.28
CA LEU A 469 16.57 10.85 -0.12
C LEU A 469 17.70 11.03 0.90
N TYR A 470 18.93 11.31 0.45
CA TYR A 470 20.08 11.47 1.35
C TYR A 470 20.24 12.89 1.92
N LEU A 471 19.43 13.86 1.50
CA LEU A 471 19.45 15.21 2.09
C LEU A 471 19.09 15.17 3.57
N ASN A 472 18.09 14.37 3.94
CA ASN A 472 17.65 14.26 5.33
C ASN A 472 18.52 13.33 6.20
N LYS A 473 19.58 12.73 5.65
CA LYS A 473 20.43 11.74 6.34
C LYS A 473 21.75 12.35 6.81
N PHE A 474 21.66 13.23 7.81
CA PHE A 474 22.81 13.94 8.37
C PHE A 474 23.88 13.03 8.97
N ASP A 475 23.49 11.95 9.67
CA ASP A 475 24.45 10.98 10.24
C ASP A 475 25.29 10.29 9.16
N PHE A 476 24.67 9.96 8.02
CA PHE A 476 25.37 9.34 6.89
C PHE A 476 26.36 10.31 6.24
N MET A 477 25.97 11.58 6.07
CA MET A 477 26.85 12.61 5.53
C MET A 477 28.05 12.88 6.45
N GLU A 478 27.86 12.86 7.76
CA GLU A 478 28.94 13.04 8.74
C GLU A 478 29.95 11.89 8.65
N GLN A 479 29.46 10.65 8.66
CA GLN A 479 30.32 9.46 8.59
C GLN A 479 31.09 9.34 7.26
N ASN A 480 30.55 9.88 6.16
CA ASN A 480 31.12 9.77 4.82
C ASN A 480 31.64 11.10 4.24
N HIS A 481 31.90 12.09 5.09
CA HIS A 481 32.26 13.43 4.67
C HIS A 481 33.46 13.50 3.72
N ALA A 482 34.48 12.65 3.90
CA ALA A 482 35.67 12.64 3.06
C ALA A 482 35.35 12.25 1.60
N ALA A 483 34.51 11.23 1.41
CA ALA A 483 34.07 10.78 0.09
C ALA A 483 33.16 11.83 -0.56
N LEU A 484 32.21 12.39 0.18
CA LEU A 484 31.30 13.43 -0.32
C LEU A 484 32.02 14.73 -0.68
N LEU A 485 33.02 15.14 0.10
CA LEU A 485 33.85 16.30 -0.22
C LEU A 485 34.59 16.07 -1.54
N LYS A 486 35.19 14.90 -1.76
CA LYS A 486 35.83 14.60 -3.05
C LYS A 486 34.83 14.65 -4.22
N LYS A 487 33.60 14.16 -4.02
CA LYS A 487 32.55 14.18 -5.06
C LYS A 487 32.10 15.59 -5.42
N TYR A 488 31.86 16.45 -4.43
CA TYR A 488 31.20 17.74 -4.65
C TYR A 488 32.13 18.96 -4.67
N TYR A 489 33.29 18.87 -4.02
CA TYR A 489 34.20 20.00 -3.86
C TYR A 489 35.17 20.09 -5.04
N SER A 490 35.23 21.28 -5.64
CA SER A 490 36.27 21.66 -6.59
C SER A 490 36.60 23.13 -6.36
N ASP A 491 37.89 23.48 -6.35
CA ASP A 491 38.35 24.85 -6.06
C ASP A 491 37.77 25.85 -7.07
N ASN A 492 37.76 25.48 -8.35
CA ASN A 492 37.16 26.29 -9.42
C ASN A 492 35.65 26.48 -9.23
N PHE A 493 34.96 25.44 -8.76
CA PHE A 493 33.52 25.49 -8.52
C PHE A 493 33.18 26.41 -7.34
N MET A 494 33.93 26.30 -6.24
CA MET A 494 33.72 27.15 -5.06
C MET A 494 33.98 28.63 -5.33
N ALA A 495 34.92 28.96 -6.21
CA ALA A 495 35.21 30.33 -6.60
C ALA A 495 34.04 31.00 -7.34
N SER A 496 33.19 30.21 -8.01
CA SER A 496 32.03 30.72 -8.76
C SER A 496 30.80 31.03 -7.90
N LEU A 497 30.77 30.54 -6.66
CA LEU A 497 29.62 30.61 -5.76
C LEU A 497 29.74 31.76 -4.74
N ASP A 498 28.61 32.41 -4.45
CA ASP A 498 28.55 33.37 -3.34
C ASP A 498 28.31 32.62 -2.01
N THR A 499 29.29 32.69 -1.12
CA THR A 499 29.26 32.01 0.18
C THR A 499 28.90 32.90 1.36
N LYS A 500 28.85 34.23 1.18
CA LYS A 500 28.79 35.18 2.29
C LYS A 500 27.44 35.86 2.43
N THR A 501 26.76 36.16 1.32
CA THR A 501 25.56 37.01 1.32
C THR A 501 24.41 36.40 2.15
N VAL A 502 24.03 35.15 1.88
CA VAL A 502 22.95 34.48 2.62
C VAL A 502 23.25 34.34 4.11
N GLN A 503 24.52 34.15 4.48
CA GLN A 503 24.92 34.06 5.88
C GLN A 503 24.77 35.39 6.62
N LYS A 504 24.99 36.53 5.94
CA LYS A 504 24.79 37.87 6.51
C LYS A 504 23.30 38.14 6.71
N VAL A 505 22.50 37.92 5.67
CA VAL A 505 21.04 38.10 5.70
C VAL A 505 20.40 37.28 6.82
N ARG A 506 20.78 35.99 6.95
CA ARG A 506 20.30 35.13 8.04
C ARG A 506 20.68 35.59 9.44
N LYS A 507 21.81 36.31 9.59
CA LYS A 507 22.22 36.89 10.89
C LYS A 507 21.40 38.14 11.19
N GLU A 508 21.18 38.99 10.19
CA GLU A 508 20.38 40.20 10.31
C GLU A 508 18.92 39.89 10.62
N GLN A 509 18.30 38.92 9.92
CA GLN A 509 16.95 38.44 10.21
C GLN A 509 16.82 37.93 11.65
N LYS A 510 17.81 37.19 12.16
CA LYS A 510 17.82 36.72 13.55
C LYS A 510 17.93 37.86 14.56
N ALA A 511 18.74 38.88 14.27
CA ALA A 511 18.90 40.04 15.15
C ALA A 511 17.58 40.84 15.23
N LYS A 512 16.92 41.06 14.10
CA LYS A 512 15.62 41.74 14.03
C LYS A 512 14.51 40.96 14.76
N LYS A 513 14.44 39.63 14.58
CA LYS A 513 13.51 38.76 15.33
C LYS A 513 13.72 38.81 16.85
N GLN A 514 14.97 38.98 17.30
CA GLN A 514 15.28 39.11 18.73
C GLN A 514 14.94 40.50 19.29
N GLN A 515 14.86 41.52 18.43
CA GLN A 515 14.48 42.89 18.79
C GLN A 515 12.96 43.11 18.77
N GLY A 516 12.16 42.12 18.33
CA GLY A 516 10.70 42.19 18.32
C GLY A 516 10.10 42.90 17.11
N ASP A 517 10.91 43.24 16.11
CA ASP A 517 10.44 43.86 14.87
C ASP A 517 9.61 42.87 14.03
N VAL A 518 8.52 43.38 13.43
CA VAL A 518 7.77 42.66 12.40
C VAL A 518 8.64 42.62 11.14
N VAL A 519 9.29 41.48 10.92
CA VAL A 519 10.07 41.24 9.70
C VAL A 519 9.13 40.65 8.65
N ASP A 520 9.05 41.29 7.49
CA ASP A 520 8.47 40.71 6.29
C ASP A 520 9.41 39.57 5.86
N ASP A 521 9.09 38.35 6.30
CA ASP A 521 9.98 37.19 6.18
C ASP A 521 9.64 36.39 4.92
N ASP A 522 9.92 36.96 3.75
CA ASP A 522 9.96 36.14 2.54
C ASP A 522 11.02 35.02 2.70
N PRO A 523 10.72 33.79 2.27
CA PRO A 523 11.69 32.71 2.27
C PRO A 523 12.94 33.09 1.48
N ILE A 524 14.11 32.68 1.98
CA ILE A 524 15.40 33.00 1.35
C ILE A 524 15.48 32.51 -0.09
N LEU A 525 14.81 31.39 -0.40
CA LEU A 525 14.72 30.84 -1.75
C LEU A 525 14.02 31.77 -2.74
N SER A 526 13.05 32.57 -2.27
CA SER A 526 12.34 33.56 -3.09
C SER A 526 13.23 34.74 -3.48
N ILE A 527 14.21 35.07 -2.63
CA ILE A 527 15.10 36.23 -2.81
C ILE A 527 16.40 35.83 -3.54
N TYR A 528 16.95 34.66 -3.20
CA TYR A 528 18.27 34.22 -3.66
C TYR A 528 18.21 32.89 -4.40
N ASN A 529 18.66 32.91 -5.66
CA ASN A 529 18.74 31.71 -6.49
C ASN A 529 19.59 30.60 -5.82
N PRO A 530 19.02 29.41 -5.57
CA PRO A 530 19.71 28.31 -4.90
C PRO A 530 20.94 27.77 -5.65
N ALA A 531 21.01 27.93 -6.97
CA ALA A 531 22.17 27.47 -7.76
C ALA A 531 23.41 28.37 -7.64
N LYS A 532 23.25 29.63 -7.20
CA LYS A 532 24.35 30.61 -7.12
C LYS A 532 24.76 30.95 -5.69
N TYR A 533 23.77 31.06 -4.79
CA TYR A 533 23.97 31.52 -3.42
C TYR A 533 24.02 30.33 -2.45
N LEU A 534 25.22 30.05 -1.93
CA LEU A 534 25.42 28.92 -1.02
C LEU A 534 24.68 29.16 0.30
N GLY A 535 23.80 28.23 0.64
CA GLY A 535 22.98 28.30 1.85
C GLY A 535 21.59 28.87 1.62
N SER A 536 21.23 29.25 0.40
CA SER A 536 19.82 29.41 0.01
C SER A 536 19.18 28.02 -0.04
N THR A 537 18.36 27.72 0.97
CA THR A 537 17.76 26.40 1.19
C THR A 537 16.36 26.58 1.74
N SER A 538 15.50 25.57 1.56
CA SER A 538 14.16 25.59 2.16
C SER A 538 14.20 25.69 3.69
N GLU A 539 13.17 26.30 4.27
CA GLU A 539 13.12 26.60 5.71
C GLU A 539 13.05 25.33 6.55
N LYS A 540 12.29 24.34 6.09
CA LYS A 540 12.20 23.01 6.70
C LYS A 540 13.59 22.36 6.78
N MET A 541 14.30 22.27 5.67
CA MET A 541 15.63 21.69 5.58
C MET A 541 16.66 22.44 6.45
N TYR A 542 16.56 23.76 6.51
CA TYR A 542 17.40 24.57 7.37
C TYR A 542 17.10 24.34 8.87
N SER A 543 15.82 24.23 9.25
CA SER A 543 15.41 23.90 10.62
C SER A 543 15.93 22.53 11.05
N ASP A 544 15.80 21.53 10.18
CA ASP A 544 16.27 20.16 10.42
C ASP A 544 17.80 20.12 10.59
N LEU A 545 18.54 20.81 9.71
CA LEU A 545 19.99 20.95 9.82
C LEU A 545 20.39 21.60 11.15
N LYS A 546 19.69 22.66 11.58
CA LYS A 546 20.01 23.36 12.84
C LYS A 546 19.67 22.51 14.05
N THR A 547 18.58 21.76 14.01
CA THR A 547 18.20 20.79 15.05
C THR A 547 19.25 19.70 15.18
N PHE A 548 19.70 19.14 14.07
CA PHE A 548 20.81 18.18 14.03
C PHE A 548 22.10 18.78 14.59
N CYS A 549 22.50 19.97 14.14
CA CYS A 549 23.71 20.65 14.61
C CYS A 549 23.68 20.93 16.13
N LYS A 550 22.52 21.26 16.70
CA LYS A 550 22.33 21.43 18.15
C LYS A 550 22.52 20.10 18.89
N LYS A 551 21.86 19.03 18.41
CA LYS A 551 21.98 17.68 18.97
C LYS A 551 23.43 17.19 18.93
N TYR A 552 24.07 17.32 17.78
CA TYR A 552 25.47 16.93 17.56
C TYR A 552 26.44 17.67 18.49
N LYS A 553 26.24 18.97 18.72
CA LYS A 553 27.04 19.74 19.69
C LYS A 553 26.84 19.26 21.13
N LYS A 554 25.62 18.86 21.50
CA LYS A 554 25.33 18.32 22.84
C LYS A 554 26.02 16.97 23.05
N GLU A 555 25.92 16.07 22.08
CA GLU A 555 26.58 14.76 22.12
C GLU A 555 28.11 14.86 22.08
N SER A 556 28.66 15.82 21.32
CA SER A 556 30.11 16.03 21.27
C SER A 556 30.69 16.59 22.58
N ARG A 557 29.85 17.05 23.51
CA ARG A 557 30.24 17.50 24.86
C ARG A 557 30.08 16.41 25.91
N ASP A 558 29.56 15.24 25.55
CA ASP A 558 29.36 14.13 26.48
C ASP A 558 30.72 13.52 26.88
N PRO A 559 31.06 13.45 28.18
CA PRO A 559 32.36 12.95 28.66
C PRO A 559 32.66 11.49 28.26
N SER A 560 31.64 10.68 28.00
CA SER A 560 31.79 9.28 27.59
C SER A 560 32.38 9.13 26.19
N ILE A 561 32.02 10.03 25.27
CA ILE A 561 32.45 10.02 23.87
C ILE A 561 33.84 10.64 23.71
N VAL A 562 34.13 11.71 24.48
CA VAL A 562 35.45 12.37 24.47
C VAL A 562 36.59 11.41 24.84
N LYS A 563 36.33 10.43 25.72
CA LYS A 563 37.29 9.39 26.12
C LYS A 563 37.62 8.39 25.01
N THR A 564 36.79 8.25 23.98
CA THR A 564 37.00 7.28 22.88
C THR A 564 37.83 7.83 21.72
N GLY A 565 38.31 9.08 21.78
CA GLY A 565 39.23 9.65 20.79
C GLY A 565 38.65 9.85 19.38
N ALA A 566 37.32 9.77 19.22
CA ALA A 566 36.66 10.00 17.94
C ALA A 566 36.80 11.48 17.52
N ASN A 567 37.62 11.74 16.50
CA ASN A 567 37.93 13.09 16.00
C ASN A 567 36.72 13.64 15.21
N ARG A 568 35.69 14.09 15.94
CA ARG A 568 34.42 14.61 15.39
C ARG A 568 34.63 15.91 14.60
N MET A 569 33.96 16.03 13.46
CA MET A 569 34.06 17.24 12.61
C MET A 569 33.44 18.48 13.26
N LYS A 570 33.97 19.66 12.89
CA LYS A 570 33.40 20.96 13.27
C LYS A 570 32.02 21.14 12.63
N THR A 571 31.04 21.63 13.40
CA THR A 571 29.68 21.89 12.90
C THR A 571 29.65 22.82 11.69
N SER A 572 30.56 23.81 11.60
CA SER A 572 30.63 24.70 10.44
C SER A 572 30.97 23.97 9.14
N THR A 573 31.80 22.92 9.21
CA THR A 573 32.16 22.11 8.04
C THR A 573 30.98 21.26 7.59
N ILE A 574 30.21 20.69 8.53
CA ILE A 574 28.99 19.94 8.24
C ILE A 574 27.95 20.83 7.56
N GLU A 575 27.73 22.05 8.06
CA GLU A 575 26.80 23.00 7.43
C GLU A 575 27.20 23.34 5.99
N LYS A 576 28.49 23.58 5.74
CA LYS A 576 28.99 23.87 4.39
C LYS A 576 28.83 22.68 3.45
N LEU A 577 29.17 21.47 3.91
CA LEU A 577 28.98 20.24 3.14
C LEU A 577 27.51 20.03 2.79
N TYR A 578 26.60 20.28 3.75
CA TYR A 578 25.17 20.18 3.52
C TYR A 578 24.69 21.16 2.44
N TYR A 579 25.09 22.44 2.52
CA TYR A 579 24.72 23.41 1.50
C TYR A 579 25.27 23.05 0.11
N LEU A 580 26.46 22.46 0.04
CA LEU A 580 27.00 21.95 -1.22
C LEU A 580 26.20 20.77 -1.76
N LYS A 581 25.79 19.82 -0.90
CA LYS A 581 24.93 18.72 -1.32
C LYS A 581 23.57 19.23 -1.80
N TYR A 582 22.94 20.15 -1.07
CA TYR A 582 21.67 20.76 -1.45
C TYR A 582 21.76 21.37 -2.85
N LEU A 583 22.79 22.17 -3.12
CA LEU A 583 23.02 22.80 -4.42
C LEU A 583 23.22 21.76 -5.53
N LYS A 584 23.93 20.66 -5.26
CA LYS A 584 24.15 19.57 -6.23
C LYS A 584 22.94 18.65 -6.41
N SER A 585 21.90 18.81 -5.59
CA SER A 585 20.64 18.06 -5.67
C SER A 585 19.53 18.87 -6.33
N LEU A 586 19.83 20.06 -6.88
CA LEU A 586 18.86 20.89 -7.56
C LEU A 586 18.47 20.27 -8.91
N VAL A 587 17.22 20.48 -9.31
CA VAL A 587 16.73 20.12 -10.64
C VAL A 587 17.50 20.90 -11.71
N ALA A 588 17.84 20.24 -12.81
CA ALA A 588 18.52 20.88 -13.92
C ALA A 588 17.54 21.76 -14.73
N PRO A 589 17.93 22.99 -15.13
CA PRO A 589 17.20 23.72 -16.14
C PRO A 589 17.11 22.92 -17.45
N GLY A 590 15.93 22.88 -18.06
CA GLY A 590 15.62 22.05 -19.22
C GLY A 590 14.92 20.73 -18.89
N GLU A 591 14.82 20.36 -17.61
CA GLU A 591 14.14 19.12 -17.19
C GLU A 591 12.63 19.19 -17.49
N ASN A 592 12.09 18.14 -18.15
CA ASN A 592 10.67 18.03 -18.48
C ASN A 592 9.88 17.49 -17.28
N VAL A 593 9.70 18.34 -16.28
CA VAL A 593 9.04 17.99 -15.02
C VAL A 593 7.56 17.64 -15.19
N GLY A 594 6.89 18.17 -16.21
CA GLY A 594 5.48 17.87 -16.46
C GLY A 594 5.26 16.43 -16.94
N THR A 595 6.10 15.94 -17.85
CA THR A 595 6.04 14.54 -18.29
C THR A 595 6.37 13.59 -17.14
N LEU A 596 7.40 13.92 -16.34
CA LEU A 596 7.77 13.15 -15.15
C LEU A 596 6.63 13.10 -14.12
N ALA A 597 5.94 14.22 -13.87
CA ALA A 597 4.77 14.25 -12.98
C ALA A 597 3.62 13.39 -13.52
N GLY A 598 3.32 13.49 -14.83
CA GLY A 598 2.29 12.67 -15.47
C GLY A 598 2.58 11.17 -15.38
N GLN A 599 3.83 10.77 -15.58
CA GLN A 599 4.28 9.38 -15.41
C GLN A 599 4.26 8.95 -13.93
N GLY A 600 4.71 9.82 -13.03
CA GLY A 600 4.75 9.58 -11.59
C GLY A 600 3.36 9.38 -10.95
N ILE A 601 2.31 9.93 -11.55
CA ILE A 601 0.91 9.66 -11.15
C ILE A 601 0.35 8.43 -11.90
N GLY A 602 0.63 8.33 -13.20
CA GLY A 602 0.07 7.32 -14.08
C GLY A 602 0.55 5.90 -13.79
N GLU A 603 1.86 5.69 -13.63
CA GLU A 603 2.44 4.36 -13.39
C GLU A 603 1.95 3.74 -12.07
N PRO A 604 1.99 4.43 -10.90
CA PRO A 604 1.48 3.85 -9.65
C PRO A 604 -0.03 3.60 -9.68
N SER A 605 -0.79 4.38 -10.47
CA SER A 605 -2.23 4.15 -10.65
C SER A 605 -2.50 2.75 -11.22
N THR A 606 -1.64 2.23 -12.11
CA THR A 606 -1.76 0.84 -12.59
C THR A 606 -1.63 -0.16 -11.44
N GLN A 607 -0.72 0.07 -10.49
CA GLN A 607 -0.51 -0.80 -9.33
C GLN A 607 -1.68 -0.75 -8.33
N MET A 608 -2.28 0.43 -8.12
CA MET A 608 -3.49 0.59 -7.28
C MET A 608 -4.67 -0.25 -7.78
N THR A 609 -4.67 -0.57 -9.08
CA THR A 609 -5.65 -1.43 -9.71
C THR A 609 -5.47 -2.91 -9.36
N LEU A 610 -4.22 -3.34 -9.21
CA LEU A 610 -3.81 -4.73 -9.05
C LEU A 610 -3.73 -5.14 -7.57
N ASN A 611 -3.39 -4.20 -6.67
CA ASN A 611 -3.22 -4.47 -5.24
C ASN A 611 -4.50 -4.92 -4.52
N THR A 612 -5.68 -4.82 -5.14
CA THR A 612 -6.93 -5.41 -4.63
C THR A 612 -6.83 -6.93 -4.48
N PHE A 613 -6.08 -7.61 -5.34
CA PHE A 613 -5.91 -9.08 -5.27
C PHE A 613 -5.16 -9.56 -4.03
N HIS A 614 -4.06 -8.88 -3.67
CA HIS A 614 -3.17 -9.36 -2.62
C HIS A 614 -3.73 -9.13 -1.22
N LEU A 615 -4.75 -8.27 -1.10
CA LEU A 615 -5.46 -7.94 0.14
C LEU A 615 -6.80 -8.68 0.27
N ALA A 616 -7.21 -9.48 -0.72
CA ALA A 616 -8.39 -10.34 -0.63
C ALA A 616 -8.18 -11.37 0.49
N GLY A 617 -8.76 -11.09 1.68
CA GLY A 617 -8.64 -11.92 2.88
C GLY A 617 -8.10 -11.18 4.13
N HIS A 618 -7.71 -9.92 4.04
CA HIS A 618 -7.51 -9.05 5.22
C HIS A 618 -8.49 -7.88 5.10
N GLY A 619 -9.39 -7.73 6.07
CA GLY A 619 -10.50 -6.76 6.08
C GLY A 619 -10.08 -5.28 6.19
N GLY A 620 -9.14 -4.84 5.35
CA GLY A 620 -8.73 -3.45 5.23
C GLY A 620 -9.60 -2.71 4.22
N ALA A 621 -10.33 -1.71 4.71
CA ALA A 621 -11.13 -0.69 4.02
C ALA A 621 -11.02 -0.64 2.48
N ASN A 622 -12.17 -0.67 1.79
CA ASN A 622 -12.41 -0.45 0.36
C ASN A 622 -11.37 0.45 -0.38
N VAL A 623 -10.18 -0.08 -0.68
CA VAL A 623 -9.13 0.57 -1.49
C VAL A 623 -9.55 0.66 -2.98
N THR A 624 -10.71 0.11 -3.34
CA THR A 624 -11.26 0.02 -4.69
C THR A 624 -11.69 1.37 -5.30
N LEU A 625 -11.72 2.47 -4.53
CA LEU A 625 -12.10 3.80 -5.05
C LEU A 625 -10.95 4.60 -5.68
N GLY A 626 -9.70 4.12 -5.61
CA GLY A 626 -8.52 4.86 -6.07
C GLY A 626 -8.62 5.49 -7.46
N ILE A 627 -8.66 4.67 -8.52
CA ILE A 627 -8.75 5.20 -9.91
C ILE A 627 -10.05 5.97 -10.17
N PRO A 628 -11.25 5.46 -9.81
CA PRO A 628 -12.47 6.23 -9.99
C PRO A 628 -12.38 7.63 -9.37
N ARG A 629 -11.80 7.73 -8.18
CA ARG A 629 -11.59 9.01 -7.48
C ARG A 629 -10.58 9.90 -8.20
N LEU A 630 -9.46 9.35 -8.65
CA LEU A 630 -8.46 10.10 -9.44
C LEU A 630 -9.06 10.67 -10.73
N ARG A 631 -9.95 9.92 -11.39
CA ARG A 631 -10.66 10.42 -12.58
C ARG A 631 -11.61 11.56 -12.25
N GLU A 632 -12.37 11.43 -11.16
CA GLU A 632 -13.29 12.49 -10.70
C GLU A 632 -12.56 13.81 -10.45
N ILE A 633 -11.38 13.74 -9.82
CA ILE A 633 -10.55 14.90 -9.47
C ILE A 633 -9.83 15.46 -10.71
N LEU A 634 -9.05 14.64 -11.42
CA LEU A 634 -8.09 15.11 -12.42
C LEU A 634 -8.65 15.21 -13.83
N MET A 635 -9.60 14.36 -14.21
CA MET A 635 -10.07 14.29 -15.60
C MET A 635 -11.36 15.05 -15.82
N THR A 636 -12.33 14.85 -14.92
CA THR A 636 -13.67 15.44 -15.10
C THR A 636 -13.88 16.69 -14.27
N ALA A 637 -13.03 16.93 -13.25
CA ALA A 637 -13.24 17.96 -12.24
C ALA A 637 -14.72 18.01 -11.80
N SER A 638 -15.25 16.84 -11.41
CA SER A 638 -16.70 16.64 -11.28
C SER A 638 -17.29 17.49 -10.17
N GLU A 639 -18.27 18.34 -10.49
CA GLU A 639 -19.04 19.10 -9.49
C GLU A 639 -19.82 18.15 -8.56
N ASN A 640 -20.37 17.07 -9.12
CA ASN A 640 -21.13 16.06 -8.39
C ASN A 640 -20.23 14.86 -8.09
N LEU A 641 -19.58 14.89 -6.93
CA LEU A 641 -18.81 13.75 -6.42
C LEU A 641 -19.75 12.62 -5.99
N LYS A 642 -19.37 11.36 -6.24
CA LYS A 642 -20.20 10.21 -5.81
C LYS A 642 -20.28 10.06 -4.29
N THR A 643 -19.18 10.34 -3.60
CA THR A 643 -19.08 10.23 -2.14
C THR A 643 -18.41 11.49 -1.57
N PRO A 644 -19.11 12.62 -1.48
CA PRO A 644 -18.58 13.83 -0.85
C PRO A 644 -18.45 13.59 0.65
N LEU A 645 -17.28 13.93 1.21
CA LEU A 645 -16.97 13.78 2.63
C LEU A 645 -16.48 15.11 3.19
N MET A 646 -16.87 15.42 4.42
CA MET A 646 -16.43 16.60 5.16
C MET A 646 -15.91 16.16 6.52
N VAL A 647 -14.68 16.53 6.86
CA VAL A 647 -14.08 16.29 8.18
C VAL A 647 -14.27 17.53 9.01
N LEU A 648 -14.99 17.41 10.12
CA LEU A 648 -15.29 18.52 11.04
C LEU A 648 -14.37 18.42 12.26
N PRO A 649 -13.31 19.24 12.38
CA PRO A 649 -12.47 19.24 13.56
C PRO A 649 -13.24 19.81 14.76
N LEU A 650 -13.21 19.10 15.88
CA LEU A 650 -13.81 19.57 17.13
C LEU A 650 -12.90 20.63 17.78
N ARG A 651 -13.50 21.56 18.52
CA ARG A 651 -12.77 22.66 19.17
C ARG A 651 -11.98 22.13 20.36
N GLY A 652 -10.66 22.34 20.36
CA GLY A 652 -9.73 21.77 21.36
C GLY A 652 -9.81 22.34 22.78
N ASP A 653 -10.69 23.30 23.06
CA ASP A 653 -10.81 23.90 24.40
C ASP A 653 -11.63 23.03 25.37
N LYS A 654 -12.27 21.96 24.88
CA LYS A 654 -13.08 21.03 25.68
C LYS A 654 -12.77 19.59 25.28
N GLU A 655 -12.55 18.75 26.27
CA GLU A 655 -12.59 17.30 26.08
C GLU A 655 -14.06 16.88 25.97
N PHE A 656 -14.43 16.31 24.83
CA PHE A 656 -15.75 15.74 24.60
C PHE A 656 -15.69 14.23 24.86
N THR A 657 -16.72 13.68 25.48
CA THR A 657 -16.87 12.22 25.63
C THR A 657 -17.34 11.59 24.32
N ASP A 658 -17.02 10.31 24.09
CA ASP A 658 -17.44 9.58 22.86
C ASP A 658 -18.97 9.56 22.69
N GLU A 659 -19.71 9.54 23.80
CA GLU A 659 -21.17 9.63 23.82
C GLU A 659 -21.66 11.02 23.35
N GLU A 660 -21.05 12.10 23.81
CA GLU A 660 -21.38 13.46 23.36
C GLU A 660 -21.07 13.65 21.87
N ILE A 661 -19.97 13.08 21.39
CA ILE A 661 -19.59 13.10 19.97
C ILE A 661 -20.60 12.31 19.15
N SER A 662 -21.02 11.13 19.60
CA SER A 662 -22.02 10.29 18.92
C SER A 662 -23.38 10.98 18.87
N ASN A 663 -23.82 11.56 19.99
CA ASN A 663 -25.05 12.33 20.05
C ASN A 663 -25.00 13.59 19.17
N PHE A 664 -23.83 14.23 19.07
CA PHE A 664 -23.64 15.35 18.15
C PHE A 664 -23.69 14.89 16.69
N ALA A 665 -23.04 13.78 16.34
CA ALA A 665 -23.06 13.20 15.01
C ALA A 665 -24.48 12.80 14.57
N ASN A 666 -25.24 12.16 15.46
CA ASN A 666 -26.62 11.76 15.20
C ASN A 666 -27.54 12.95 14.86
N LYS A 667 -27.25 14.16 15.38
CA LYS A 667 -28.00 15.37 15.02
C LYS A 667 -27.80 15.83 13.57
N PHE A 668 -26.64 15.52 12.97
CA PHE A 668 -26.38 15.82 11.55
C PHE A 668 -26.89 14.72 10.62
N GLN A 669 -27.24 13.55 11.15
CA GLN A 669 -27.79 12.48 10.35
C GLN A 669 -29.16 12.87 9.80
N LYS A 670 -29.32 12.71 8.49
CA LYS A 670 -30.63 12.90 7.85
C LYS A 670 -31.55 11.76 8.27
N LEU A 671 -32.49 12.07 9.16
CA LEU A 671 -33.56 11.15 9.55
C LEU A 671 -34.70 11.19 8.52
N GLN A 672 -35.06 10.03 7.97
CA GLN A 672 -36.23 9.90 7.09
C GLN A 672 -37.48 9.56 7.89
N LEU A 673 -38.64 10.06 7.47
CA LEU A 673 -39.90 9.77 8.16
C LEU A 673 -40.22 8.26 8.17
N SER A 674 -39.74 7.51 7.16
CA SER A 674 -39.87 6.04 7.12
C SER A 674 -39.09 5.32 8.22
N GLU A 675 -38.02 5.92 8.74
CA GLU A 675 -37.17 5.31 9.78
C GLU A 675 -37.79 5.42 11.18
N VAL A 676 -38.79 6.29 11.35
CA VAL A 676 -39.52 6.51 12.62
C VAL A 676 -40.95 5.98 12.61
N ILE A 677 -41.43 5.48 11.47
CA ILE A 677 -42.74 4.84 11.35
C ILE A 677 -42.56 3.33 11.44
N ASN A 678 -43.15 2.72 12.46
CA ASN A 678 -43.14 1.28 12.64
C ASN A 678 -44.19 0.61 11.74
N ASN A 679 -45.39 1.19 11.65
CA ASN A 679 -46.47 0.61 10.85
C ASN A 679 -47.44 1.67 10.30
N VAL A 680 -48.08 1.36 9.17
CA VAL A 680 -49.15 2.19 8.58
C VAL A 680 -50.35 1.32 8.27
N LYS A 681 -51.47 1.54 8.97
CA LYS A 681 -52.73 0.84 8.73
C LYS A 681 -53.67 1.74 7.95
N VAL A 682 -54.16 1.25 6.81
CA VAL A 682 -55.14 1.97 5.97
C VAL A 682 -56.43 1.17 5.96
N SER A 683 -57.49 1.71 6.56
CA SER A 683 -58.85 1.20 6.39
C SER A 683 -59.58 2.01 5.33
N ARG A 684 -60.34 1.32 4.49
CA ARG A 684 -61.15 1.93 3.45
C ARG A 684 -62.60 1.53 3.65
N ASP A 685 -63.45 2.53 3.86
CA ASP A 685 -64.89 2.37 3.95
C ASP A 685 -65.59 3.05 2.78
N TYR A 686 -66.76 2.53 2.42
CA TYR A 686 -67.59 3.10 1.36
C TYR A 686 -68.83 3.73 1.99
N ILE A 687 -69.00 5.03 1.78
CA ILE A 687 -70.15 5.79 2.26
C ILE A 687 -71.03 6.14 1.06
N LEU A 688 -72.28 5.66 1.09
CA LEU A 688 -73.31 6.02 0.11
C LEU A 688 -73.83 7.42 0.40
N LYS A 689 -73.67 8.34 -0.55
CA LYS A 689 -74.24 9.69 -0.50
C LYS A 689 -75.32 9.83 -1.58
N GLY A 690 -76.58 9.68 -1.20
CA GLY A 690 -77.74 9.74 -2.12
C GLY A 690 -77.92 8.49 -2.99
N LYS A 691 -78.81 8.56 -4.00
CA LYS A 691 -79.26 7.40 -4.80
C LYS A 691 -78.19 6.76 -5.71
N SER A 692 -76.99 7.33 -5.88
CA SER A 692 -75.97 6.74 -6.78
C SER A 692 -74.49 7.09 -6.54
N ASN A 693 -74.12 7.93 -5.57
CA ASN A 693 -72.70 8.32 -5.39
C ASN A 693 -72.06 7.59 -4.20
N VAL A 694 -71.07 6.73 -4.48
CA VAL A 694 -70.26 6.04 -3.47
C VAL A 694 -68.97 6.83 -3.23
N ILE A 695 -68.78 7.33 -2.02
CA ILE A 695 -67.54 7.98 -1.59
C ILE A 695 -66.67 6.97 -0.87
N SER A 696 -65.40 6.86 -1.25
CA SER A 696 -64.41 6.08 -0.49
C SER A 696 -63.81 6.94 0.61
N LYS A 697 -64.09 6.60 1.88
CA LYS A 697 -63.43 7.17 3.05
C LYS A 697 -62.20 6.32 3.36
N TYR A 698 -61.05 6.96 3.48
CA TYR A 698 -59.81 6.29 3.90
C TYR A 698 -59.43 6.81 5.28
N GLU A 699 -59.28 5.91 6.24
CA GLU A 699 -58.68 6.22 7.54
C GLU A 699 -57.27 5.63 7.55
N VAL A 700 -56.28 6.50 7.75
CA VAL A 700 -54.86 6.12 7.75
C VAL A 700 -54.30 6.34 9.14
N PHE A 701 -53.91 5.25 9.79
CA PHE A 701 -53.27 5.24 11.09
C PHE A 701 -51.78 5.02 10.94
N PHE A 702 -50.98 5.96 11.43
CA PHE A 702 -49.52 5.87 11.49
C PHE A 702 -49.11 5.50 12.91
N GLU A 703 -48.40 4.39 13.05
CA GLU A 703 -47.81 3.91 14.29
C GLU A 703 -46.33 4.29 14.29
N PHE A 704 -45.95 5.22 15.17
CA PHE A 704 -44.57 5.69 15.29
C PHE A 704 -43.82 4.87 16.35
N GLU A 705 -42.50 4.82 16.22
CA GLU A 705 -41.61 4.28 17.25
C GLU A 705 -41.70 5.10 18.56
N ASP A 706 -41.13 4.57 19.63
CA ASP A 706 -41.10 5.22 20.94
C ASP A 706 -40.47 6.62 20.87
N LEU A 707 -41.27 7.64 21.23
CA LEU A 707 -40.92 9.04 21.16
C LEU A 707 -39.74 9.41 22.08
N GLU A 708 -39.56 8.68 23.18
CA GLU A 708 -38.45 8.93 24.11
C GLU A 708 -37.11 8.50 23.48
N LYS A 709 -37.08 7.32 22.86
CA LYS A 709 -35.90 6.80 22.16
C LYS A 709 -35.49 7.67 20.97
N ILE A 710 -36.47 8.16 20.20
CA ILE A 710 -36.23 9.08 19.07
C ILE A 710 -35.58 10.38 19.57
N LYS A 711 -36.09 10.91 20.69
CA LYS A 711 -35.58 12.15 21.27
C LYS A 711 -34.17 11.99 21.85
N GLU A 712 -33.90 10.87 22.51
CA GLU A 712 -32.58 10.57 23.07
C GLU A 712 -31.53 10.37 21.97
N THR A 713 -31.87 9.59 20.93
CA THR A 713 -30.91 9.20 19.88
C THR A 713 -30.67 10.31 18.86
N PHE A 714 -31.73 10.97 18.39
CA PHE A 714 -31.67 11.94 17.28
C PHE A 714 -31.98 13.39 17.69
N GLY A 715 -32.39 13.63 18.94
CA GLY A 715 -32.76 14.96 19.42
C GLY A 715 -34.06 15.51 18.82
N VAL A 716 -34.85 14.68 18.12
CA VAL A 716 -36.07 15.11 17.44
C VAL A 716 -37.26 15.12 18.39
N THR A 717 -38.01 16.21 18.41
CA THR A 717 -39.18 16.35 19.28
C THR A 717 -40.49 16.03 18.56
N LYS A 718 -41.55 15.70 19.31
CA LYS A 718 -42.89 15.45 18.77
C LYS A 718 -43.43 16.62 17.93
N THR A 719 -43.10 17.85 18.32
CA THR A 719 -43.53 19.05 17.59
C THR A 719 -42.85 19.14 16.23
N ASP A 720 -41.58 18.75 16.12
CA ASP A 720 -40.84 18.73 14.86
C ASP A 720 -41.38 17.66 13.91
N LEU A 721 -41.68 16.45 14.42
CA LEU A 721 -42.35 15.39 13.66
C LEU A 721 -43.70 15.85 13.14
N THR A 722 -44.53 16.46 14.00
CA THR A 722 -45.85 16.96 13.61
C THR A 722 -45.75 18.05 12.54
N LYS A 723 -44.77 18.96 12.66
CA LYS A 723 -44.51 20.00 11.65
C LYS A 723 -44.14 19.40 10.32
N VAL A 724 -43.20 18.44 10.26
CA VAL A 724 -42.79 17.78 9.01
C VAL A 724 -43.95 16.99 8.41
N PHE A 725 -44.72 16.30 9.24
CA PHE A 725 -45.86 15.50 8.81
C PHE A 725 -46.94 16.38 8.15
N THR A 726 -47.31 17.49 8.80
CA THR A 726 -48.36 18.38 8.28
C THR A 726 -47.89 19.27 7.13
N SER A 727 -46.66 19.79 7.18
CA SER A 727 -46.17 20.76 6.18
C SER A 727 -45.59 20.12 4.92
N LYS A 728 -44.99 18.93 5.02
CA LYS A 728 -44.34 18.26 3.89
C LYS A 728 -45.08 16.98 3.48
N PHE A 729 -45.31 16.07 4.42
CA PHE A 729 -45.84 14.73 4.10
C PHE A 729 -47.28 14.78 3.60
N LEU A 730 -48.22 15.42 4.31
CA LEU A 730 -49.62 15.50 3.89
C LEU A 730 -49.82 16.16 2.51
N PRO A 731 -49.18 17.30 2.18
CA PRO A 731 -49.28 17.87 0.84
C PRO A 731 -48.70 16.96 -0.25
N LEU A 732 -47.58 16.27 0.02
CA LEU A 732 -47.00 15.29 -0.90
C LEU A 732 -47.95 14.10 -1.11
N LEU A 733 -48.57 13.60 -0.04
CA LEU A 733 -49.54 12.51 -0.11
C LEU A 733 -50.77 12.91 -0.93
N ILE A 734 -51.37 14.07 -0.66
CA ILE A 734 -52.52 14.58 -1.41
C ILE A 734 -52.17 14.79 -2.88
N LYS A 735 -51.01 15.38 -3.18
CA LYS A 735 -50.53 15.57 -4.57
C LYS A 735 -50.36 14.23 -5.30
N ASN A 736 -49.83 13.21 -4.62
CA ASN A 736 -49.69 11.88 -5.20
C ASN A 736 -51.05 11.18 -5.37
N ILE A 737 -51.97 11.31 -4.43
CA ILE A 737 -53.35 10.81 -4.56
C ILE A 737 -54.02 11.47 -5.78
N GLN A 738 -53.95 12.79 -5.91
CA GLN A 738 -54.51 13.51 -7.06
C GLN A 738 -53.88 13.06 -8.39
N LYS A 739 -52.55 12.84 -8.42
CA LYS A 739 -51.85 12.34 -9.61
C LYS A 739 -52.30 10.93 -9.98
N GLN A 740 -52.49 10.05 -9.00
CA GLN A 740 -52.98 8.68 -9.23
C GLN A 740 -54.46 8.63 -9.60
N THR A 741 -55.30 9.48 -9.00
CA THR A 741 -56.71 9.60 -9.39
C THR A 741 -56.83 10.12 -10.83
N LYS A 742 -56.00 11.08 -11.25
CA LYS A 742 -55.97 11.53 -12.66
C LYS A 742 -55.55 10.42 -13.62
N ARG A 743 -54.48 9.69 -13.33
CA ARG A 743 -54.06 8.52 -14.13
C ARG A 743 -55.13 7.42 -14.18
N GLY A 744 -55.77 7.11 -13.06
CA GLY A 744 -56.85 6.13 -13.02
C GLY A 744 -58.09 6.55 -13.82
N ILE A 745 -58.35 7.86 -13.95
CA ILE A 745 -59.40 8.41 -14.82
C ILE A 745 -59.00 8.28 -16.30
N GLU A 746 -57.74 8.57 -16.64
CA GLU A 746 -57.22 8.39 -18.01
C GLU A 746 -57.23 6.91 -18.43
N ASP A 747 -56.83 5.97 -17.55
CA ASP A 747 -56.89 4.53 -17.82
C ASP A 747 -58.33 4.00 -17.95
N THR A 748 -59.29 4.53 -17.18
CA THR A 748 -60.71 4.16 -17.32
C THR A 748 -61.40 4.79 -18.53
N MET A 749 -60.92 5.96 -19.01
CA MET A 749 -61.34 6.53 -20.29
C MET A 749 -60.77 5.75 -21.47
N ALA A 750 -59.49 5.33 -21.41
CA ALA A 750 -58.87 4.48 -22.43
C ALA A 750 -59.56 3.11 -22.58
N VAL A 751 -59.98 2.48 -21.46
CA VAL A 751 -60.71 1.20 -21.48
C VAL A 751 -62.15 1.37 -22.03
N LYS A 752 -62.79 2.53 -21.81
CA LYS A 752 -64.10 2.85 -22.42
C LYS A 752 -64.01 3.13 -23.91
N ASP A 753 -62.93 3.76 -24.39
CA ASP A 753 -62.70 3.98 -25.82
C ASP A 753 -62.43 2.67 -26.58
N THR A 754 -61.77 1.67 -25.96
CA THR A 754 -61.63 0.33 -26.56
C THR A 754 -62.94 -0.47 -26.62
N LYS A 755 -63.87 -0.30 -25.67
CA LYS A 755 -65.21 -0.92 -25.74
C LYS A 755 -66.15 -0.22 -26.72
N SER A 756 -65.99 1.09 -26.90
CA SER A 756 -66.66 1.89 -27.94
C SER A 756 -66.18 1.53 -29.35
N LYS A 757 -64.87 1.32 -29.54
CA LYS A 757 -64.30 0.85 -30.82
C LYS A 757 -64.73 -0.57 -31.20
N HIS A 758 -64.76 -1.52 -30.25
CA HIS A 758 -65.23 -2.88 -30.55
C HIS A 758 -66.74 -3.03 -30.78
N MET A 759 -67.58 -2.05 -30.41
CA MET A 759 -68.99 -2.01 -30.84
C MET A 759 -69.16 -1.34 -32.21
N LYS A 760 -68.30 -0.41 -32.59
CA LYS A 760 -68.34 0.21 -33.94
C LYS A 760 -67.66 -0.62 -35.02
N GLU A 761 -66.61 -1.37 -34.69
CA GLU A 761 -65.93 -2.29 -35.61
C GLU A 761 -66.75 -3.54 -35.92
N LYS A 762 -67.78 -3.86 -35.11
CA LYS A 762 -68.72 -4.96 -35.39
C LYS A 762 -69.90 -4.58 -36.28
N GLU A 763 -70.17 -3.29 -36.46
CA GLU A 763 -71.20 -2.77 -37.39
C GLU A 763 -70.61 -2.30 -38.73
N GLN A 764 -69.27 -2.22 -38.85
CA GLN A 764 -68.57 -1.85 -40.10
C GLN A 764 -67.85 -3.02 -40.80
N MET A 765 -67.80 -4.21 -40.19
CA MET A 765 -67.21 -5.40 -40.82
C MET A 765 -68.19 -6.23 -41.68
N GLU A 766 -69.46 -5.82 -41.82
CA GLU A 766 -70.41 -6.51 -42.71
C GLU A 766 -70.53 -5.86 -44.12
N ASP A 767 -69.90 -4.70 -44.37
CA ASP A 767 -70.08 -3.93 -45.63
C ASP A 767 -68.80 -3.74 -46.49
N GLU A 768 -67.61 -4.20 -46.10
CA GLU A 768 -66.36 -4.01 -46.89
C GLU A 768 -65.55 -5.30 -47.14
N GLU A 769 -66.19 -6.48 -47.15
CA GLU A 769 -65.62 -7.72 -47.70
C GLU A 769 -65.99 -7.90 -49.19
N VAL A 770 -65.86 -6.85 -50.00
CA VAL A 770 -66.01 -6.96 -51.46
C VAL A 770 -65.07 -5.95 -52.13
N LEU A 771 -64.11 -6.49 -52.88
CA LEU A 771 -63.23 -5.84 -53.85
C LEU A 771 -62.00 -5.15 -53.25
N GLU A 772 -60.82 -5.78 -53.36
CA GLU A 772 -59.92 -5.61 -54.52
C GLU A 772 -59.28 -4.21 -54.48
N GLU A 773 -57.99 -4.00 -54.60
CA GLU A 773 -56.97 -4.72 -55.33
C GLU A 773 -55.63 -4.05 -54.96
N TYR A 774 -54.60 -4.86 -54.76
CA TYR A 774 -53.22 -4.63 -55.21
C TYR A 774 -52.73 -3.18 -55.46
N GLN A 775 -51.73 -2.76 -54.68
CA GLN A 775 -50.50 -2.09 -55.18
C GLN A 775 -49.51 -1.96 -54.01
N ASP A 776 -48.49 -2.79 -53.89
CA ASP A 776 -47.26 -2.85 -54.69
C ASP A 776 -46.19 -1.81 -54.29
N ASP A 777 -45.08 -2.37 -53.83
CA ASP A 777 -43.68 -1.93 -53.95
C ASP A 777 -43.03 -0.70 -53.26
N GLY A 778 -41.87 -0.99 -52.65
CA GLY A 778 -40.66 -0.14 -52.56
C GLY A 778 -40.57 0.80 -51.35
N LYS A 779 -39.51 0.87 -50.54
CA LYS A 779 -38.04 0.88 -50.77
C LYS A 779 -37.36 0.83 -49.39
N LYS A 780 -36.50 -0.15 -49.06
CA LYS A 780 -35.02 -0.12 -49.08
C LYS A 780 -34.30 1.25 -49.22
N LYS A 781 -33.36 1.47 -48.29
CA LYS A 781 -32.03 2.15 -48.40
C LYS A 781 -31.95 3.68 -48.59
N ALA A 782 -31.19 4.32 -47.68
CA ALA A 782 -30.10 5.30 -47.92
C ALA A 782 -29.46 5.60 -46.54
N SER A 783 -28.17 5.37 -46.22
CA SER A 783 -26.90 5.94 -46.71
C SER A 783 -26.82 7.47 -46.65
N ASP A 784 -25.83 7.91 -45.85
CA ASP A 784 -25.03 9.15 -45.88
C ASP A 784 -25.65 10.52 -45.55
N ASN A 785 -25.23 11.06 -44.39
CA ASN A 785 -24.38 12.26 -44.31
C ASN A 785 -23.71 12.38 -42.92
#